data_AF-A0A284VLT9-F1
#
_entry.id   AF-A0A284VLT9-F1
#
_cell.length_a   1.000
_cell.length_b   1.000
_cell.length_c   1.000
_cell.angle_alpha   90.00
_cell.angle_beta   90.00
_cell.angle_gamma   90.00
#
_symmetry.space_group_name_H-M   'P 1'
#
loop_
_entity.id
_entity.type
_entity.pdbx_description
1 polymer ?
#
loop_
_entity_poly.entity_id
_entity_poly.type
_entity_poly.pdbx_seq_one_letter_code
_entity_poly.pdbx_strand_id
1 'polypeptide(L)'
;MSIKYSKRQAAAFSLILIVLTTIGGGIPAALGAQNIDTCTTISTPGIYTLTRNILNIKASNCIYITTDNVIFNGDGYVIDGVGAASTNGVYVHKRLKALKNVTVKNVSLKDWNTGIYYKNADGGKLENNNVSSSIRGIFLESSGSNAITSNIINSDGAGITMLSSSNSNLLINNTILTSGKNGYGIYIQSSGSNNITGGSIIAKNSYDYYLNNAGNTNYFTSTNFTSLRKIAFYDKKSYFNYNNETGGNTWIKTSISAAGYLNRTLLSWSTSLLRFNDTNGSGNITANYTLSGLLSNSTYKIYNISQGTETNSYTIRSDPDGNLKSFTIALKGETGIKVQVYKNVTDGNLTISDIQVANVSKNAADIIWHTSKQSDSSVKYGKYNTNYTFQVYNSSPVTNHSIKLNNLSTATTYYFVVNSTDLSGNSGESQELSFKTSGVFNNLSVAVVYERVADKMQKDIGRNITNVTELLGSIKTDIIFRGWWHERMILDDCAQLPNPAQQQLCDDSSYTYSHLNKATSEIKKTLPDSIFIGAVPAQQIYSTTYNPDTHKFIQYPDTWYMALDPAKLGITGITKEKFQCEYAKNRAWLNKTFDCTQYNPANMKAYFPDITNTTFQALLLSLAEKQIDSGADGIWFDGLFSQAGYLARLTNDINNSAVNASYSASLMIIDGVHNYKHGVYAGTWAGWIKSPYPPPNLDFTTVTPSREEVLNQNFNEISWNMTISLIKEKRGDIPIIAFIDWSDTSETPLGAFSQNLSKESQSNFLRIADAFFQKKGIIFAYPMHGGFLGIDAQVLSYGTYPYYDALAPEFDTYGTIRQLSSAKTGYNEP
;
A
#
# COMPACT_ATOMS: atom_id res chain seq x y z
N MET A 1 -62.26 -26.51 30.95
CA MET A 1 -61.50 -27.77 30.78
C MET A 1 -60.04 -27.38 30.61
N SER A 2 -59.21 -27.41 31.67
CA SER A 2 -58.24 -28.50 32.00
C SER A 2 -57.16 -28.63 30.89
N ILE A 3 -55.82 -28.52 31.05
CA ILE A 3 -54.85 -28.68 32.15
C ILE A 3 -53.55 -27.86 31.82
N LYS A 4 -52.75 -27.55 32.86
CA LYS A 4 -51.40 -26.90 32.92
C LYS A 4 -50.20 -27.82 32.52
N TYR A 5 -49.00 -27.19 32.46
CA TYR A 5 -47.58 -27.73 32.50
C TYR A 5 -46.96 -28.18 31.14
N SER A 6 -45.66 -28.02 30.80
CA SER A 6 -44.48 -27.28 31.31
C SER A 6 -43.24 -27.44 30.39
N LYS A 7 -42.36 -26.41 30.36
CA LYS A 7 -40.87 -26.39 30.25
C LYS A 7 -40.05 -27.40 29.37
N ARG A 8 -39.21 -26.78 28.50
CA ARG A 8 -37.73 -26.87 28.31
C ARG A 8 -37.03 -28.02 27.52
N GLN A 9 -36.07 -27.54 26.70
CA GLN A 9 -34.76 -28.10 26.27
C GLN A 9 -34.72 -29.20 25.19
N ALA A 10 -34.10 -28.91 24.03
CA ALA A 10 -32.82 -29.50 23.58
C ALA A 10 -32.50 -29.16 22.10
N ALA A 11 -31.24 -28.81 21.85
CA ALA A 11 -30.45 -29.00 20.62
C ALA A 11 -30.99 -28.54 19.24
N ALA A 12 -30.47 -27.42 18.75
CA ALA A 12 -30.41 -27.11 17.31
C ALA A 12 -28.93 -27.01 16.90
N PHE A 13 -28.39 -28.13 16.41
CA PHE A 13 -27.18 -28.19 15.59
C PHE A 13 -27.51 -29.09 14.41
N SER A 14 -27.64 -28.51 13.21
CA SER A 14 -27.30 -29.09 11.89
C SER A 14 -28.12 -28.46 10.77
N LEU A 15 -27.43 -28.21 9.66
CA LEU A 15 -27.93 -27.84 8.32
C LEU A 15 -28.56 -26.45 8.16
N ILE A 16 -27.75 -25.49 7.70
CA ILE A 16 -28.21 -24.48 6.75
C ILE A 16 -27.60 -24.83 5.39
N LEU A 17 -28.44 -25.41 4.54
CA LEU A 17 -28.23 -25.59 3.11
C LEU A 17 -28.50 -24.22 2.46
N ILE A 18 -27.47 -23.50 2.02
CA ILE A 18 -27.67 -22.28 1.22
C ILE A 18 -27.93 -22.72 -0.23
N VAL A 19 -29.13 -22.38 -0.70
CA VAL A 19 -29.57 -22.48 -2.09
C VAL A 19 -28.73 -21.53 -2.93
N LEU A 20 -27.94 -22.08 -3.86
CA LEU A 20 -27.32 -21.33 -4.96
C LEU A 20 -28.37 -21.07 -6.04
N THR A 21 -28.78 -19.82 -6.22
CA THR A 21 -29.37 -19.36 -7.48
C THR A 21 -28.30 -18.75 -8.37
N THR A 22 -28.25 -19.28 -9.58
CA THR A 22 -27.30 -19.08 -10.69
C THR A 22 -27.23 -17.66 -11.24
N ILE A 23 -26.01 -17.14 -11.45
CA ILE A 23 -25.64 -16.38 -12.67
C ILE A 23 -24.21 -16.82 -13.06
N GLY A 24 -24.01 -17.09 -14.33
CA GLY A 24 -22.97 -17.97 -14.85
C GLY A 24 -21.53 -17.44 -14.79
N GLY A 25 -20.66 -18.31 -14.31
CA GLY A 25 -19.23 -18.38 -14.61
C GLY A 25 -18.89 -19.86 -14.55
N GLY A 26 -18.61 -20.48 -15.70
CA GLY A 26 -18.43 -21.92 -15.80
C GLY A 26 -17.41 -22.43 -14.77
N ILE A 27 -17.83 -23.39 -13.95
CA ILE A 27 -16.91 -24.23 -13.19
C ILE A 27 -16.16 -25.05 -14.25
N PRO A 28 -14.84 -24.90 -14.43
CA PRO A 28 -14.11 -25.84 -15.26
C PRO A 28 -14.26 -27.23 -14.62
N ALA A 29 -14.45 -28.24 -15.46
CA ALA A 29 -14.49 -29.64 -15.07
C ALA A 29 -13.48 -29.96 -13.97
N ALA A 30 -13.88 -30.76 -12.98
CA ALA A 30 -13.04 -31.21 -11.88
C ALA A 30 -11.73 -31.81 -12.42
N LEU A 31 -10.66 -31.00 -12.44
CA LEU A 31 -9.31 -31.51 -12.61
C LEU A 31 -9.05 -32.45 -11.43
N GLY A 32 -8.75 -33.71 -11.74
CA GLY A 32 -8.34 -34.70 -10.75
C GLY A 32 -7.16 -34.18 -9.93
N ALA A 33 -7.06 -34.64 -8.69
CA ALA A 33 -5.93 -34.30 -7.81
C ALA A 33 -4.61 -34.62 -8.52
N GLN A 34 -3.75 -33.61 -8.66
CA GLN A 34 -2.44 -33.74 -9.26
C GLN A 34 -1.46 -34.26 -8.22
N ASN A 35 -0.79 -35.37 -8.52
CA ASN A 35 0.21 -35.94 -7.65
C ASN A 35 1.52 -35.15 -7.76
N ILE A 36 2.12 -34.81 -6.62
CA ILE A 36 3.44 -34.21 -6.50
C ILE A 36 4.33 -35.16 -5.70
N ASP A 37 5.59 -35.29 -6.08
CA ASP A 37 6.60 -36.12 -5.40
C ASP A 37 7.96 -35.40 -5.21
N THR A 38 8.05 -34.15 -5.66
CA THR A 38 9.23 -33.28 -5.67
C THR A 38 8.83 -31.82 -5.43
N CYS A 39 9.80 -30.95 -5.10
CA CYS A 39 9.53 -29.52 -4.94
C CYS A 39 8.97 -28.93 -6.25
N THR A 40 7.88 -28.17 -6.15
CA THR A 40 7.03 -27.81 -7.28
C THR A 40 6.53 -26.38 -7.17
N THR A 41 6.55 -25.67 -8.29
CA THR A 41 5.83 -24.40 -8.44
C THR A 41 4.42 -24.68 -8.94
N ILE A 42 3.41 -24.36 -8.14
CA ILE A 42 2.00 -24.45 -8.49
C ILE A 42 1.56 -23.11 -9.07
N SER A 43 1.32 -23.08 -10.38
CA SER A 43 0.93 -21.88 -11.12
C SER A 43 -0.46 -21.94 -11.73
N THR A 44 -1.16 -23.08 -11.62
CA THR A 44 -2.55 -23.25 -12.04
C THR A 44 -3.45 -23.64 -10.86
N PRO A 45 -4.72 -23.16 -10.82
CA PRO A 45 -5.67 -23.56 -9.79
C PRO A 45 -5.91 -25.08 -9.80
N GLY A 46 -6.17 -25.67 -8.63
CA GLY A 46 -6.44 -27.10 -8.54
C GLY A 46 -6.08 -27.73 -7.20
N ILE A 47 -6.24 -29.05 -7.15
CA ILE A 47 -5.89 -29.87 -5.99
C ILE A 47 -4.57 -30.57 -6.27
N TYR A 48 -3.63 -30.46 -5.34
CA TYR A 48 -2.30 -31.03 -5.42
C TYR A 48 -2.05 -31.88 -4.19
N THR A 49 -1.68 -33.15 -4.38
CA THR A 49 -1.46 -34.09 -3.27
C THR A 49 -0.03 -34.60 -3.30
N LEU A 50 0.66 -34.46 -2.18
CA LEU A 50 1.99 -35.03 -2.01
C LEU A 50 1.87 -36.55 -1.88
N THR A 51 2.74 -37.29 -2.56
CA THR A 51 2.67 -38.76 -2.64
C THR A 51 3.84 -39.49 -1.98
N ARG A 52 4.84 -38.73 -1.52
CA ARG A 52 6.01 -39.26 -0.81
C ARG A 52 6.72 -38.15 -0.04
N ASN A 53 7.62 -38.56 0.85
CA ASN A 53 8.52 -37.62 1.53
C ASN A 53 9.50 -36.97 0.53
N ILE A 54 9.77 -35.68 0.75
CA ILE A 54 10.78 -34.89 0.06
C ILE A 54 11.82 -34.48 1.12
N LEU A 55 13.08 -34.87 0.96
CA LEU A 55 14.08 -34.77 2.03
C LEU A 55 15.29 -33.91 1.66
N ASN A 56 15.90 -33.26 2.66
CA ASN A 56 17.17 -32.51 2.59
C ASN A 56 17.22 -31.43 1.51
N ILE A 57 16.16 -30.62 1.40
CA ILE A 57 16.03 -29.62 0.34
C ILE A 57 16.85 -28.36 0.64
N LYS A 58 17.66 -27.96 -0.36
CA LYS A 58 18.48 -26.73 -0.34
C LYS A 58 17.87 -25.57 -1.12
N ALA A 59 16.74 -25.78 -1.79
CA ALA A 59 16.06 -24.75 -2.56
C ALA A 59 15.47 -23.67 -1.64
N SER A 60 15.38 -22.44 -2.15
CA SER A 60 14.79 -21.32 -1.40
C SER A 60 13.31 -21.54 -1.07
N ASN A 61 12.56 -22.21 -1.96
CA ASN A 61 11.18 -22.63 -1.70
C ASN A 61 10.99 -24.06 -2.20
N CYS A 62 10.33 -24.94 -1.44
CA CYS A 62 9.97 -26.26 -1.96
C CYS A 62 8.63 -26.23 -2.71
N ILE A 63 7.53 -25.90 -2.03
CA ILE A 63 6.23 -25.73 -2.66
C ILE A 63 5.96 -24.24 -2.83
N TYR A 64 5.98 -23.76 -4.07
CA TYR A 64 5.76 -22.35 -4.39
C TYR A 64 4.44 -22.14 -5.11
N ILE A 65 3.45 -21.56 -4.43
CA ILE A 65 2.10 -21.35 -4.97
C ILE A 65 1.96 -19.91 -5.45
N THR A 66 1.61 -19.75 -6.73
CA THR A 66 1.58 -18.46 -7.45
C THR A 66 0.22 -18.17 -8.08
N THR A 67 -0.85 -18.82 -7.62
CA THR A 67 -2.20 -18.75 -8.19
C THR A 67 -3.27 -18.95 -7.12
N ASP A 68 -4.49 -18.51 -7.43
CA ASP A 68 -5.65 -18.64 -6.53
C ASP A 68 -6.24 -20.05 -6.57
N ASN A 69 -7.14 -20.34 -5.62
CA ASN A 69 -7.98 -21.55 -5.64
C ASN A 69 -7.16 -22.84 -5.69
N VAL A 70 -6.15 -22.93 -4.82
CA VAL A 70 -5.28 -24.09 -4.70
C VAL A 70 -5.56 -24.82 -3.40
N ILE A 71 -5.66 -26.15 -3.46
CA ILE A 71 -5.60 -27.00 -2.28
C ILE A 71 -4.33 -27.83 -2.39
N PHE A 72 -3.34 -27.52 -1.56
CA PHE A 72 -2.15 -28.34 -1.37
C PHE A 72 -2.37 -29.26 -0.15
N ASN A 73 -2.48 -30.56 -0.40
CA ASN A 73 -2.62 -31.60 0.60
C ASN A 73 -1.29 -32.36 0.74
N GLY A 74 -0.64 -32.27 1.89
CA GLY A 74 0.57 -33.03 2.19
C GLY A 74 0.35 -34.53 2.41
N ASP A 75 -0.90 -34.95 2.61
CA ASP A 75 -1.30 -36.35 2.85
C ASP A 75 -0.52 -37.05 3.98
N GLY A 76 -0.02 -36.27 4.95
CA GLY A 76 0.79 -36.74 6.06
C GLY A 76 2.30 -36.85 5.76
N TYR A 77 2.72 -36.67 4.51
CA TYR A 77 4.13 -36.74 4.13
C TYR A 77 4.96 -35.55 4.62
N VAL A 78 6.28 -35.79 4.67
CA VAL A 78 7.29 -34.85 5.17
C VAL A 78 7.95 -34.10 4.00
N ILE A 79 8.11 -32.79 4.18
CA ILE A 79 8.98 -31.92 3.38
C ILE A 79 10.09 -31.39 4.31
N ASP A 80 11.30 -31.95 4.18
CA ASP A 80 12.48 -31.69 5.01
C ASP A 80 13.47 -30.78 4.27
N GLY A 81 13.83 -29.65 4.87
CA GLY A 81 14.81 -28.69 4.39
C GLY A 81 16.21 -28.97 4.93
N VAL A 82 17.03 -27.92 5.02
CA VAL A 82 18.39 -27.96 5.63
C VAL A 82 18.63 -26.84 6.65
N GLY A 83 17.58 -26.13 7.05
CA GLY A 83 17.64 -25.03 8.03
C GLY A 83 18.35 -23.77 7.52
N ALA A 84 18.59 -23.64 6.21
CA ALA A 84 19.27 -22.48 5.65
C ALA A 84 18.42 -21.21 5.72
N ALA A 85 19.06 -20.05 5.89
CA ALA A 85 18.38 -18.75 5.90
C ALA A 85 17.57 -18.51 4.61
N SER A 86 16.46 -17.78 4.74
CA SER A 86 15.58 -17.42 3.62
C SER A 86 14.98 -18.61 2.84
N THR A 87 14.89 -19.79 3.47
CA THR A 87 14.22 -20.97 2.90
C THR A 87 12.79 -21.13 3.43
N ASN A 88 11.87 -21.58 2.57
CA ASN A 88 10.47 -21.84 2.93
C ASN A 88 10.02 -23.24 2.47
N GLY A 89 9.34 -23.96 3.35
CA GLY A 89 8.77 -25.26 2.99
C GLY A 89 7.59 -25.10 2.03
N VAL A 90 6.61 -24.28 2.41
CA VAL A 90 5.52 -23.82 1.54
C VAL A 90 5.52 -22.29 1.50
N TYR A 91 5.57 -21.72 0.30
CA TYR A 91 5.50 -20.27 0.07
C TYR A 91 4.33 -19.93 -0.85
N VAL A 92 3.46 -19.04 -0.42
CA VAL A 92 2.29 -18.57 -1.17
C VAL A 92 2.45 -17.09 -1.42
N HIS A 93 2.75 -16.75 -2.68
CA HIS A 93 3.00 -15.37 -3.06
C HIS A 93 2.91 -15.16 -4.58
N LYS A 94 2.40 -13.99 -4.97
CA LYS A 94 2.57 -13.44 -6.32
C LYS A 94 2.80 -11.94 -6.21
N ARG A 95 3.86 -11.45 -6.85
CA ARG A 95 4.32 -10.05 -6.75
C ARG A 95 3.21 -9.01 -6.97
N LEU A 96 2.31 -9.26 -7.91
CA LEU A 96 1.35 -8.26 -8.42
C LEU A 96 -0.10 -8.57 -8.11
N LYS A 97 -0.33 -9.58 -7.27
CA LYS A 97 -1.69 -10.05 -7.02
C LYS A 97 -1.74 -10.70 -5.65
N ALA A 98 -2.63 -10.18 -4.82
CA ALA A 98 -3.03 -10.88 -3.60
C ALA A 98 -3.65 -12.23 -3.99
N LEU A 99 -3.05 -13.32 -3.52
CA LEU A 99 -3.56 -14.66 -3.80
C LEU A 99 -4.75 -14.95 -2.91
N LYS A 100 -5.78 -15.60 -3.47
CA LYS A 100 -7.02 -15.91 -2.74
C LYS A 100 -7.28 -17.40 -2.67
N ASN A 101 -7.88 -17.82 -1.56
CA ASN A 101 -8.42 -19.18 -1.41
C ASN A 101 -7.34 -20.27 -1.65
N VAL A 102 -6.17 -20.10 -1.01
CA VAL A 102 -5.12 -21.12 -1.00
C VAL A 102 -5.19 -21.88 0.31
N THR A 103 -5.34 -23.20 0.23
CA THR A 103 -5.38 -24.13 1.37
C THR A 103 -4.10 -24.96 1.42
N VAL A 104 -3.44 -25.00 2.57
CA VAL A 104 -2.33 -25.90 2.87
C VAL A 104 -2.76 -26.79 4.03
N LYS A 105 -2.79 -28.10 3.82
CA LYS A 105 -3.26 -29.04 4.84
C LYS A 105 -2.46 -30.33 4.91
N ASN A 106 -2.46 -30.95 6.09
CA ASN A 106 -1.91 -32.28 6.36
C ASN A 106 -0.45 -32.46 5.90
N VAL A 107 0.41 -31.43 5.95
CA VAL A 107 1.84 -31.57 5.62
C VAL A 107 2.71 -31.48 6.87
N SER A 108 3.78 -32.28 6.91
CA SER A 108 4.85 -32.15 7.91
C SER A 108 6.04 -31.40 7.30
N LEU A 109 6.41 -30.26 7.86
CA LEU A 109 7.49 -29.38 7.39
C LEU A 109 8.61 -29.34 8.43
N LYS A 110 9.81 -29.72 8.04
CA LYS A 110 10.96 -29.87 8.95
C LYS A 110 12.20 -29.14 8.43
N ASP A 111 12.99 -28.56 9.33
CA ASP A 111 14.28 -27.92 9.03
C ASP A 111 14.18 -26.79 7.98
N TRP A 112 13.27 -25.83 8.17
CA TRP A 112 13.13 -24.66 7.30
C TRP A 112 13.42 -23.35 8.05
N ASN A 113 13.84 -22.29 7.35
CA ASN A 113 13.79 -20.96 7.98
C ASN A 113 12.33 -20.56 8.27
N THR A 114 11.41 -20.81 7.34
CA THR A 114 9.96 -20.71 7.58
C THR A 114 9.26 -21.98 7.11
N GLY A 115 8.45 -22.60 7.95
CA GLY A 115 7.64 -23.75 7.53
C GLY A 115 6.63 -23.38 6.45
N ILE A 116 5.65 -22.54 6.81
CA ILE A 116 4.62 -22.03 5.90
C ILE A 116 4.67 -20.51 5.88
N TYR A 117 4.79 -19.93 4.69
CA TYR A 117 4.82 -18.50 4.49
C TYR A 117 3.74 -18.03 3.51
N TYR A 118 2.77 -17.27 4.01
CA TYR A 118 1.81 -16.51 3.19
C TYR A 118 2.27 -15.06 3.12
N LYS A 119 2.53 -14.57 1.90
CA LYS A 119 2.87 -13.18 1.62
C LYS A 119 1.90 -12.62 0.59
N ASN A 120 1.07 -11.66 1.01
CA ASN A 120 -0.03 -11.13 0.23
C ASN A 120 -1.00 -12.25 -0.21
N ALA A 121 -1.48 -13.05 0.76
CA ALA A 121 -2.40 -14.15 0.52
C ALA A 121 -3.56 -14.16 1.52
N ASP A 122 -4.79 -14.03 1.00
CA ASP A 122 -6.00 -13.79 1.78
C ASP A 122 -7.02 -14.92 1.64
N GLY A 123 -7.86 -15.07 2.67
CA GLY A 123 -9.00 -16.00 2.61
C GLY A 123 -8.61 -17.47 2.49
N GLY A 124 -7.37 -17.81 2.83
CA GLY A 124 -6.82 -19.15 2.77
C GLY A 124 -7.01 -19.95 4.06
N LYS A 125 -6.57 -21.20 4.03
CA LYS A 125 -6.70 -22.14 5.15
C LYS A 125 -5.39 -22.88 5.42
N LEU A 126 -4.96 -22.93 6.67
CA LEU A 126 -3.82 -23.70 7.14
C LEU A 126 -4.35 -24.73 8.15
N GLU A 127 -4.51 -25.98 7.74
CA GLU A 127 -5.24 -26.99 8.51
C GLU A 127 -4.40 -28.25 8.80
N ASN A 128 -4.31 -28.64 10.08
CA ASN A 128 -3.68 -29.90 10.50
C ASN A 128 -2.23 -30.08 9.99
N ASN A 129 -1.46 -29.00 9.90
CA ASN A 129 -0.06 -29.08 9.50
C ASN A 129 0.84 -29.25 10.72
N ASN A 130 1.98 -29.92 10.53
CA ASN A 130 3.01 -30.08 11.53
C ASN A 130 4.28 -29.34 11.08
N VAL A 131 4.74 -28.34 11.83
CA VAL A 131 5.98 -27.62 11.54
C VAL A 131 6.97 -27.83 12.68
N SER A 132 8.15 -28.36 12.39
CA SER A 132 9.15 -28.70 13.40
C SER A 132 10.57 -28.28 13.01
N SER A 133 11.42 -28.00 13.99
CA SER A 133 12.84 -27.65 13.78
C SER A 133 13.08 -26.49 12.81
N SER A 134 12.09 -25.59 12.71
CA SER A 134 12.15 -24.41 11.85
C SER A 134 12.39 -23.16 12.67
N ILE A 135 13.02 -22.14 12.08
CA ILE A 135 13.19 -20.83 12.75
C ILE A 135 11.84 -20.14 12.93
N ARG A 136 10.96 -20.21 11.94
CA ARG A 136 9.57 -19.73 12.02
C ARG A 136 8.61 -20.87 11.66
N GLY A 137 7.55 -21.01 12.44
CA GLY A 137 6.49 -21.99 12.16
C GLY A 137 5.63 -21.58 10.97
N ILE A 138 4.68 -20.69 11.23
CA ILE A 138 3.79 -20.08 10.24
C ILE A 138 4.02 -18.57 10.23
N PHE A 139 4.21 -18.01 9.03
CA PHE A 139 4.41 -16.58 8.84
C PHE A 139 3.36 -16.01 7.89
N LEU A 140 2.66 -14.97 8.34
CA LEU A 140 1.70 -14.19 7.57
C LEU A 140 2.27 -12.76 7.44
N GLU A 141 2.52 -12.32 6.21
CA GLU A 141 2.92 -10.95 5.88
C GLU A 141 1.88 -10.36 4.91
N SER A 142 1.27 -9.23 5.30
CA SER A 142 0.19 -8.59 4.53
C SER A 142 -0.89 -9.59 4.10
N SER A 143 -1.24 -10.54 4.98
CA SER A 143 -2.07 -11.69 4.65
C SER A 143 -3.20 -11.82 5.67
N GLY A 144 -4.42 -11.53 5.23
CA GLY A 144 -5.58 -11.38 6.09
C GLY A 144 -6.72 -12.37 5.81
N SER A 145 -7.68 -12.42 6.73
CA SER A 145 -8.87 -13.28 6.60
C SER A 145 -8.56 -14.77 6.43
N ASN A 146 -7.41 -15.26 6.91
CA ASN A 146 -7.03 -16.67 6.84
C ASN A 146 -7.52 -17.44 8.06
N ALA A 147 -7.84 -18.72 7.88
CA ALA A 147 -8.15 -19.65 8.96
C ALA A 147 -6.96 -20.58 9.24
N ILE A 148 -6.39 -20.50 10.44
CA ILE A 148 -5.25 -21.31 10.88
C ILE A 148 -5.76 -22.23 11.99
N THR A 149 -5.99 -23.50 11.66
CA THR A 149 -6.75 -24.42 12.51
C THR A 149 -5.99 -25.70 12.77
N SER A 150 -5.91 -26.09 14.04
CA SER A 150 -5.38 -27.40 14.48
C SER A 150 -3.95 -27.72 14.01
N ASN A 151 -3.10 -26.70 13.84
CA ASN A 151 -1.70 -26.91 13.47
C ASN A 151 -0.85 -27.20 14.71
N ILE A 152 0.19 -28.02 14.54
CA ILE A 152 1.20 -28.34 15.55
C ILE A 152 2.50 -27.67 15.13
N ILE A 153 3.04 -26.80 15.97
CA ILE A 153 4.24 -26.01 15.69
C ILE A 153 5.25 -26.21 16.82
N ASN A 154 6.41 -26.73 16.49
CA ASN A 154 7.55 -26.92 17.38
C ASN A 154 8.79 -26.23 16.77
N SER A 155 8.96 -24.93 17.01
CA SER A 155 9.97 -24.09 16.36
C SER A 155 11.03 -23.57 17.31
N ASP A 156 12.24 -23.36 16.80
CA ASP A 156 13.33 -22.74 17.58
C ASP A 156 13.17 -21.22 17.66
N GLY A 157 12.54 -20.58 16.67
CA GLY A 157 12.09 -19.19 16.77
C GLY A 157 10.58 -19.08 16.91
N ALA A 158 9.96 -18.11 16.23
CA ALA A 158 8.58 -17.75 16.45
C ALA A 158 7.59 -18.80 15.91
N GLY A 159 6.54 -19.10 16.67
CA GLY A 159 5.53 -20.09 16.31
C GLY A 159 4.63 -19.60 15.17
N ILE A 160 3.70 -18.69 15.48
CA ILE A 160 2.88 -18.00 14.45
C ILE A 160 3.19 -16.51 14.47
N THR A 161 3.53 -15.96 13.31
CA THR A 161 3.93 -14.56 13.16
C THR A 161 2.99 -13.85 12.18
N MET A 162 2.45 -12.70 12.59
CA MET A 162 1.52 -11.87 11.81
C MET A 162 2.07 -10.45 11.69
N LEU A 163 2.48 -10.05 10.47
CA LEU A 163 3.14 -8.77 10.20
C LEU A 163 2.40 -7.95 9.14
N SER A 164 2.62 -6.64 9.18
CA SER A 164 2.32 -5.71 8.07
C SER A 164 0.86 -5.79 7.61
N SER A 165 -0.11 -5.48 8.47
CA SER A 165 -1.54 -5.53 8.15
C SER A 165 -2.09 -6.93 7.86
N SER A 166 -1.52 -7.97 8.49
CA SER A 166 -2.08 -9.32 8.48
C SER A 166 -3.31 -9.39 9.39
N ASN A 167 -4.41 -8.84 8.91
CA ASN A 167 -5.60 -8.56 9.71
C ASN A 167 -6.69 -9.64 9.58
N SER A 168 -7.61 -9.68 10.55
CA SER A 168 -8.82 -10.50 10.45
C SER A 168 -8.56 -12.02 10.33
N ASN A 169 -7.41 -12.51 10.77
CA ASN A 169 -7.11 -13.94 10.76
C ASN A 169 -7.78 -14.64 11.96
N LEU A 170 -8.15 -15.89 11.75
CA LEU A 170 -8.81 -16.75 12.73
C LEU A 170 -7.91 -17.94 13.08
N LEU A 171 -7.41 -17.96 14.31
CA LEU A 171 -6.54 -19.02 14.83
C LEU A 171 -7.35 -19.88 15.79
N ILE A 172 -7.57 -21.15 15.46
CA ILE A 172 -8.38 -22.07 16.28
C ILE A 172 -7.59 -23.31 16.66
N ASN A 173 -7.48 -23.60 17.96
CA ASN A 173 -6.96 -24.87 18.49
C ASN A 173 -5.55 -25.26 17.99
N ASN A 174 -4.68 -24.27 17.76
CA ASN A 174 -3.28 -24.54 17.40
C ASN A 174 -2.45 -24.91 18.64
N THR A 175 -1.51 -25.83 18.48
CA THR A 175 -0.54 -26.22 19.51
C THR A 175 0.83 -25.69 19.14
N ILE A 176 1.36 -24.76 19.94
CA ILE A 176 2.63 -24.06 19.70
C ILE A 176 3.56 -24.30 20.88
N LEU A 177 4.74 -24.83 20.58
CA LEU A 177 5.86 -24.95 21.51
C LEU A 177 7.09 -24.29 20.90
N THR A 178 7.64 -23.28 21.55
CA THR A 178 8.86 -22.61 21.09
C THR A 178 9.97 -22.69 22.13
N SER A 179 11.22 -22.82 21.65
CA SER A 179 12.38 -23.15 22.48
C SER A 179 13.46 -22.07 22.50
N GLY A 180 13.60 -21.21 21.49
CA GLY A 180 14.70 -20.23 21.42
C GLY A 180 14.47 -18.94 22.20
N LYS A 181 15.54 -18.16 22.36
CA LYS A 181 15.54 -16.88 23.10
C LYS A 181 14.58 -15.83 22.51
N ASN A 182 14.46 -15.81 21.19
CA ASN A 182 13.49 -14.99 20.44
C ASN A 182 12.32 -15.84 19.91
N GLY A 183 12.07 -16.99 20.54
CA GLY A 183 11.02 -17.92 20.16
C GLY A 183 9.68 -17.54 20.75
N TYR A 184 9.02 -16.54 20.20
CA TYR A 184 7.68 -16.12 20.63
C TYR A 184 6.63 -17.16 20.23
N GLY A 185 5.63 -17.41 21.07
CA GLY A 185 4.52 -18.30 20.72
C GLY A 185 3.71 -17.72 19.54
N ILE A 186 3.03 -16.60 19.80
CA ILE A 186 2.36 -15.79 18.77
C ILE A 186 2.97 -14.38 18.78
N TYR A 187 3.46 -13.95 17.62
CA TYR A 187 3.98 -12.61 17.40
C TYR A 187 3.05 -11.81 16.48
N ILE A 188 2.53 -10.69 17.00
CA ILE A 188 1.67 -9.76 16.25
C ILE A 188 2.39 -8.42 16.11
N GLN A 189 2.65 -8.00 14.87
CA GLN A 189 3.23 -6.71 14.55
C GLN A 189 2.39 -5.94 13.55
N SER A 190 2.00 -4.70 13.89
CA SER A 190 1.23 -3.81 12.99
C SER A 190 0.04 -4.52 12.33
N SER A 191 -0.64 -5.38 13.07
CA SER A 191 -1.71 -6.26 12.59
C SER A 191 -2.82 -6.32 13.65
N GLY A 192 -4.07 -6.22 13.21
CA GLY A 192 -5.25 -6.07 14.06
C GLY A 192 -6.41 -6.98 13.64
N SER A 193 -7.47 -6.97 14.45
CA SER A 193 -8.71 -7.72 14.19
C SER A 193 -8.53 -9.25 14.14
N ASN A 194 -7.43 -9.79 14.67
CA ASN A 194 -7.21 -11.23 14.68
C ASN A 194 -7.90 -11.88 15.88
N ASN A 195 -8.47 -13.07 15.67
CA ASN A 195 -9.16 -13.86 16.69
C ASN A 195 -8.35 -15.12 16.98
N ILE A 196 -7.88 -15.26 18.21
CA ILE A 196 -7.11 -16.40 18.70
C ILE A 196 -7.97 -17.16 19.72
N THR A 197 -8.31 -18.41 19.40
CA THR A 197 -9.25 -19.20 20.18
C THR A 197 -8.70 -20.59 20.50
N GLY A 198 -8.70 -20.97 21.78
CA GLY A 198 -8.29 -22.31 22.22
C GLY A 198 -6.81 -22.62 21.99
N GLY A 199 -6.46 -23.90 22.02
CA GLY A 199 -5.09 -24.39 21.79
C GLY A 199 -4.16 -24.30 23.00
N SER A 200 -2.89 -24.66 22.78
CA SER A 200 -1.82 -24.63 23.79
C SER A 200 -0.63 -23.86 23.23
N ILE A 201 -0.32 -22.68 23.80
CA ILE A 201 0.72 -21.78 23.32
C ILE A 201 1.73 -21.59 24.44
N ILE A 202 2.94 -22.11 24.24
CA ILE A 202 3.99 -22.15 25.25
C ILE A 202 5.33 -21.73 24.64
N ALA A 203 5.88 -20.62 25.13
CA ALA A 203 7.25 -20.19 24.85
C ALA A 203 8.17 -20.44 26.06
N LYS A 204 9.04 -21.45 25.95
CA LYS A 204 9.90 -21.88 27.05
C LYS A 204 10.83 -20.76 27.52
N ASN A 205 11.55 -20.17 26.57
CA ASN A 205 12.63 -19.21 26.81
C ASN A 205 12.27 -17.78 26.38
N SER A 206 10.99 -17.49 26.14
CA SER A 206 10.51 -16.19 25.68
C SER A 206 9.07 -15.94 26.14
N TYR A 207 8.29 -15.18 25.36
CA TYR A 207 6.90 -14.79 25.64
C TYR A 207 5.90 -15.60 24.81
N ASP A 208 4.80 -16.03 25.44
CA ASP A 208 3.74 -16.78 24.77
C ASP A 208 3.05 -15.90 23.73
N TYR A 209 2.86 -14.63 24.07
CA TYR A 209 2.31 -13.60 23.19
C TYR A 209 3.22 -12.38 23.17
N TYR A 210 3.56 -11.92 21.98
CA TYR A 210 4.37 -10.70 21.78
C TYR A 210 3.60 -9.72 20.91
N LEU A 211 3.34 -8.53 21.44
CA LEU A 211 2.52 -7.50 20.80
C LEU A 211 3.38 -6.28 20.47
N ASN A 212 3.42 -5.90 19.20
CA ASN A 212 4.17 -4.74 18.70
C ASN A 212 3.31 -3.93 17.73
N ASN A 213 2.90 -2.73 18.12
CA ASN A 213 1.96 -1.92 17.36
C ASN A 213 0.71 -2.74 16.96
N ALA A 214 0.26 -3.65 17.83
CA ALA A 214 -0.82 -4.59 17.56
C ALA A 214 -2.21 -3.93 17.70
N GLY A 215 -2.26 -2.69 18.18
CA GLY A 215 -3.52 -1.98 18.41
C GLY A 215 -4.39 -2.66 19.47
N ASN A 216 -5.71 -2.45 19.37
CA ASN A 216 -6.68 -2.87 20.39
C ASN A 216 -7.79 -3.78 19.86
N THR A 217 -7.59 -4.42 18.71
CA THR A 217 -8.59 -5.24 18.04
C THR A 217 -8.20 -6.71 17.93
N ASN A 218 -7.12 -7.16 18.56
CA ASN A 218 -6.78 -8.58 18.62
C ASN A 218 -7.44 -9.23 19.85
N TYR A 219 -8.16 -10.33 19.65
CA TYR A 219 -8.98 -10.98 20.67
C TYR A 219 -8.45 -12.37 21.00
N PHE A 220 -8.29 -12.66 22.28
CA PHE A 220 -7.79 -13.92 22.81
C PHE A 220 -8.90 -14.58 23.63
N THR A 221 -9.42 -15.71 23.16
CA THR A 221 -10.58 -16.37 23.77
C THR A 221 -10.30 -17.82 24.13
N SER A 222 -10.72 -18.26 25.31
CA SER A 222 -10.70 -19.69 25.69
C SER A 222 -9.35 -20.41 25.53
N THR A 223 -8.22 -19.70 25.58
CA THR A 223 -6.86 -20.29 25.41
C THR A 223 -6.32 -20.99 26.68
N ASN A 224 -7.24 -21.41 27.55
CA ASN A 224 -7.01 -22.16 28.79
C ASN A 224 -5.92 -21.54 29.71
N PHE A 225 -6.22 -20.37 30.28
CA PHE A 225 -5.36 -19.60 31.20
C PHE A 225 -5.26 -20.18 32.64
N THR A 226 -5.45 -21.49 32.81
CA THR A 226 -5.32 -22.15 34.12
C THR A 226 -3.87 -22.23 34.60
N SER A 227 -2.90 -22.04 33.70
CA SER A 227 -1.46 -21.91 33.96
C SER A 227 -0.95 -20.51 33.58
N LEU A 228 0.15 -20.07 34.20
CA LEU A 228 0.82 -18.78 33.95
C LEU A 228 1.03 -18.50 32.45
N ARG A 229 0.73 -17.27 32.00
CA ARG A 229 0.98 -16.81 30.63
C ARG A 229 1.89 -15.59 30.60
N LYS A 230 2.90 -15.60 29.74
CA LYS A 230 3.86 -14.51 29.55
C LYS A 230 3.45 -13.66 28.35
N ILE A 231 3.05 -12.42 28.59
CA ILE A 231 2.55 -11.50 27.57
C ILE A 231 3.44 -10.27 27.50
N ALA A 232 4.13 -10.06 26.38
CA ALA A 232 4.99 -8.92 26.14
C ALA A 232 4.31 -7.85 25.30
N PHE A 233 4.55 -6.60 25.68
CA PHE A 233 4.13 -5.41 24.96
C PHE A 233 5.38 -4.61 24.64
N TYR A 234 5.66 -4.46 23.35
CA TYR A 234 6.78 -3.66 22.87
C TYR A 234 6.47 -2.15 22.98
N ASP A 235 5.19 -1.79 23.07
CA ASP A 235 4.71 -0.42 23.02
C ASP A 235 3.45 -0.21 23.85
N LYS A 236 3.08 1.06 24.07
CA LYS A 236 1.91 1.48 24.85
C LYS A 236 0.57 1.44 24.11
N LYS A 237 0.57 1.20 22.80
CA LYS A 237 -0.62 1.19 21.93
C LYS A 237 -1.21 -0.21 21.77
N SER A 238 -0.42 -1.24 22.03
CA SER A 238 -0.85 -2.64 22.00
C SER A 238 -1.73 -3.00 23.20
N TYR A 239 -2.80 -3.75 22.95
CA TYR A 239 -3.68 -4.30 23.98
C TYR A 239 -3.77 -5.82 23.89
N PHE A 240 -3.88 -6.44 25.05
CA PHE A 240 -4.24 -7.84 25.19
C PHE A 240 -5.72 -7.93 25.60
N ASN A 241 -6.61 -8.22 24.65
CA ASN A 241 -8.05 -8.32 24.90
C ASN A 241 -8.43 -9.78 25.15
N TYR A 242 -8.68 -10.10 26.41
CA TYR A 242 -8.87 -11.48 26.83
C TYR A 242 -10.29 -11.75 27.29
N ASN A 243 -10.80 -12.93 26.92
CA ASN A 243 -12.06 -13.49 27.40
C ASN A 243 -11.91 -14.99 27.68
N ASN A 244 -12.26 -15.41 28.90
CA ASN A 244 -12.12 -16.80 29.31
C ASN A 244 -13.24 -17.71 28.76
N GLU A 245 -14.32 -17.13 28.24
CA GLU A 245 -15.50 -17.84 27.75
C GLU A 245 -15.56 -17.79 26.22
N THR A 246 -15.97 -18.89 25.60
CA THR A 246 -16.26 -18.89 24.16
C THR A 246 -17.62 -18.21 23.96
N GLY A 247 -17.64 -17.04 23.30
CA GLY A 247 -18.88 -16.30 23.04
C GLY A 247 -19.47 -15.55 24.24
N GLY A 248 -18.73 -15.44 25.36
CA GLY A 248 -19.11 -14.59 26.49
C GLY A 248 -18.91 -13.11 26.18
N ASN A 249 -19.60 -12.23 26.91
CA ASN A 249 -19.49 -10.77 26.73
C ASN A 249 -18.50 -10.12 27.70
N THR A 250 -18.00 -10.85 28.70
CA THR A 250 -17.06 -10.30 29.68
C THR A 250 -15.66 -10.24 29.09
N TRP A 251 -15.02 -9.06 29.10
CA TRP A 251 -13.66 -8.89 28.59
C TRP A 251 -12.77 -8.18 29.60
N ILE A 252 -11.49 -8.58 29.61
CA ILE A 252 -10.39 -7.83 30.24
C ILE A 252 -9.48 -7.35 29.12
N LYS A 253 -9.49 -6.04 28.87
CA LYS A 253 -8.52 -5.40 27.98
C LYS A 253 -7.40 -4.80 28.80
N THR A 254 -6.16 -5.15 28.47
CA THR A 254 -4.98 -4.68 29.22
C THR A 254 -3.98 -4.02 28.29
N SER A 255 -3.52 -2.83 28.67
CA SER A 255 -2.34 -2.16 28.10
C SER A 255 -1.38 -1.77 29.22
N ILE A 256 -0.15 -1.39 28.86
CA ILE A 256 0.88 -0.99 29.84
C ILE A 256 1.49 0.37 29.50
N SER A 257 1.97 1.08 30.52
CA SER A 257 2.46 2.46 30.42
C SER A 257 3.77 2.63 29.63
N ALA A 258 4.57 1.58 29.54
CA ALA A 258 5.85 1.53 28.83
C ALA A 258 6.15 0.09 28.40
N ALA A 259 7.10 -0.11 27.49
CA ALA A 259 7.50 -1.45 27.04
C ALA A 259 7.85 -2.36 28.23
N GLY A 260 7.38 -3.60 28.18
CA GLY A 260 7.49 -4.54 29.29
C GLY A 260 6.64 -5.78 29.08
N TYR A 261 6.56 -6.63 30.10
CA TYR A 261 5.76 -7.85 30.04
C TYR A 261 5.02 -8.09 31.34
N LEU A 262 3.91 -8.83 31.22
CA LEU A 262 3.07 -9.26 32.32
C LEU A 262 2.95 -10.78 32.33
N ASN A 263 3.08 -11.36 33.53
CA ASN A 263 2.71 -12.74 33.76
C ASN A 263 1.31 -12.77 34.35
N ARG A 264 0.37 -13.40 33.65
CA ARG A 264 -1.04 -13.48 34.05
C ARG A 264 -1.44 -14.87 34.52
N THR A 265 -2.15 -14.94 35.64
CA THR A 265 -2.90 -16.13 36.08
C THR A 265 -4.33 -15.72 36.42
N LEU A 266 -5.33 -16.48 35.94
CA LEU A 266 -6.73 -16.22 36.25
C LEU A 266 -7.20 -17.04 37.44
N LEU A 267 -7.99 -16.42 38.34
CA LEU A 267 -8.45 -17.04 39.58
C LEU A 267 -9.97 -17.19 39.64
N SER A 268 -10.73 -16.25 39.07
CA SER A 268 -12.20 -16.28 39.02
C SER A 268 -12.71 -15.51 37.82
N TRP A 269 -13.77 -16.02 37.18
CA TRP A 269 -14.39 -15.41 36.01
C TRP A 269 -15.92 -15.38 36.12
N SER A 270 -16.49 -14.23 36.47
CA SER A 270 -17.95 -14.01 36.45
C SER A 270 -18.28 -12.53 36.33
N THR A 271 -19.49 -12.20 35.87
CA THR A 271 -19.96 -10.82 35.71
C THR A 271 -20.08 -10.03 37.02
N SER A 272 -20.11 -10.71 38.17
CA SER A 272 -20.20 -10.09 39.50
C SER A 272 -18.88 -10.13 40.30
N LEU A 273 -17.93 -10.96 39.87
CA LEU A 273 -16.63 -11.17 40.50
C LEU A 273 -15.59 -11.64 39.48
N LEU A 274 -14.62 -10.77 39.18
CA LEU A 274 -13.42 -11.09 38.41
C LEU A 274 -12.19 -11.08 39.32
N ARG A 275 -11.35 -12.13 39.22
CA ARG A 275 -10.07 -12.22 39.94
C ARG A 275 -8.95 -12.72 39.04
N PHE A 276 -7.83 -12.02 39.03
CA PHE A 276 -6.63 -12.38 38.30
C PHE A 276 -5.39 -11.81 38.97
N ASN A 277 -4.24 -12.45 38.75
CA ASN A 277 -2.94 -11.99 39.20
C ASN A 277 -2.12 -11.58 37.99
N ASP A 278 -1.67 -10.33 37.99
CA ASP A 278 -0.69 -9.83 37.03
C ASP A 278 0.58 -9.45 37.78
N THR A 279 1.71 -10.04 37.37
CA THR A 279 3.03 -9.74 37.92
C THR A 279 3.88 -9.10 36.84
N ASN A 280 4.66 -8.09 37.21
CA ASN A 280 5.67 -7.54 36.31
C ASN A 280 7.01 -8.26 36.49
N GLY A 281 7.77 -8.45 35.41
CA GLY A 281 9.15 -8.92 35.47
C GLY A 281 10.19 -7.95 34.89
N SER A 282 9.84 -6.68 34.60
CA SER A 282 10.77 -5.62 34.20
C SER A 282 10.33 -4.22 34.66
N GLY A 283 11.07 -3.58 35.57
CA GLY A 283 10.89 -2.16 35.95
C GLY A 283 9.64 -1.84 36.79
N ASN A 284 9.29 -0.56 36.92
CA ASN A 284 8.02 -0.12 37.52
C ASN A 284 7.05 0.22 36.37
N ILE A 285 6.21 -0.74 35.93
CA ILE A 285 5.17 -0.49 34.93
C ILE A 285 3.81 -0.30 35.58
N THR A 286 2.95 0.49 34.94
CA THR A 286 1.54 0.62 35.31
C THR A 286 0.70 -0.08 34.25
N ALA A 287 -0.11 -1.06 34.68
CA ALA A 287 -1.09 -1.71 33.81
C ALA A 287 -2.40 -0.93 33.85
N ASN A 288 -3.01 -0.75 32.68
CA ASN A 288 -4.31 -0.13 32.49
C ASN A 288 -5.33 -1.19 32.08
N TYR A 289 -6.42 -1.28 32.82
CA TYR A 289 -7.48 -2.26 32.62
C TYR A 289 -8.76 -1.59 32.17
N THR A 290 -9.37 -2.11 31.11
CA THR A 290 -10.74 -1.80 30.71
C THR A 290 -11.54 -3.09 30.74
N LEU A 291 -12.64 -3.09 31.50
CA LEU A 291 -13.52 -4.25 31.67
C LEU A 291 -14.86 -3.96 31.00
N SER A 292 -15.41 -4.93 30.28
CA SER A 292 -16.72 -4.84 29.63
C SER A 292 -17.55 -6.10 29.85
N GLY A 293 -18.84 -6.02 29.53
CA GLY A 293 -19.80 -7.12 29.70
C GLY A 293 -19.99 -7.54 31.14
N LEU A 294 -19.93 -6.57 32.05
CA LEU A 294 -20.31 -6.70 33.44
C LEU A 294 -21.80 -6.36 33.61
N LEU A 295 -22.36 -6.46 34.82
CA LEU A 295 -23.71 -5.97 35.08
C LEU A 295 -23.80 -4.48 34.77
N SER A 296 -24.84 -4.06 34.06
CA SER A 296 -25.08 -2.66 33.68
C SER A 296 -25.44 -1.78 34.87
N ASN A 297 -25.12 -0.49 34.80
CA ASN A 297 -25.51 0.51 35.80
C ASN A 297 -25.15 0.15 37.25
N SER A 298 -24.11 -0.65 37.42
CA SER A 298 -23.74 -1.28 38.68
C SER A 298 -22.41 -0.71 39.15
N THR A 299 -22.33 -0.36 40.43
CA THR A 299 -21.10 0.10 41.07
C THR A 299 -20.26 -1.12 41.42
N TYR A 300 -18.97 -1.10 41.12
CA TYR A 300 -17.99 -2.12 41.44
C TYR A 300 -16.91 -1.54 42.35
N LYS A 301 -16.42 -2.35 43.29
CA LYS A 301 -15.19 -2.14 44.02
C LYS A 301 -14.06 -2.93 43.38
N ILE A 302 -12.95 -2.25 43.11
CA ILE A 302 -11.71 -2.83 42.58
C ILE A 302 -10.67 -2.78 43.69
N TYR A 303 -10.07 -3.92 44.00
CA TYR A 303 -9.06 -4.07 45.04
C TYR A 303 -7.72 -4.43 44.43
N ASN A 304 -6.66 -3.78 44.92
CA ASN A 304 -5.29 -4.19 44.71
C ASN A 304 -4.83 -5.07 45.90
N ILE A 305 -4.45 -6.30 45.61
CA ILE A 305 -4.04 -7.30 46.60
C ILE A 305 -2.53 -7.42 46.53
N SER A 306 -1.84 -6.88 47.52
CA SER A 306 -0.40 -7.05 47.69
C SER A 306 -0.15 -7.89 48.94
N GLN A 307 0.62 -8.98 48.80
CA GLN A 307 0.92 -9.91 49.91
C GLN A 307 -0.32 -10.40 50.68
N GLY A 308 -1.44 -10.66 49.98
CA GLY A 308 -2.69 -11.12 50.59
C GLY A 308 -3.51 -10.05 51.32
N THR A 309 -3.06 -8.80 51.34
CA THR A 309 -3.79 -7.68 51.95
C THR A 309 -4.48 -6.86 50.88
N GLU A 310 -5.79 -6.62 51.05
CA GLU A 310 -6.56 -5.73 50.18
C GLU A 310 -6.23 -4.28 50.52
N THR A 311 -5.52 -3.60 49.62
CA THR A 311 -5.10 -2.20 49.78
C THR A 311 -5.67 -1.38 48.62
N ASN A 312 -6.18 -0.19 48.92
CA ASN A 312 -6.78 0.75 47.96
C ASN A 312 -7.99 0.18 47.17
N SER A 313 -9.18 0.71 47.46
CA SER A 313 -10.41 0.37 46.73
C SER A 313 -10.83 1.49 45.78
N TYR A 314 -10.89 1.23 44.48
CA TYR A 314 -11.61 2.10 43.55
C TYR A 314 -13.08 1.72 43.57
N THR A 315 -13.96 2.71 43.60
CA THR A 315 -15.40 2.50 43.40
C THR A 315 -15.76 3.07 42.04
N ILE A 316 -16.07 2.21 41.07
CA ILE A 316 -16.34 2.59 39.68
C ILE A 316 -17.69 2.04 39.26
N ARG A 317 -18.50 2.86 38.63
CA ARG A 317 -19.79 2.45 38.11
C ARG A 317 -19.67 2.00 36.65
N SER A 318 -20.34 0.90 36.30
CA SER A 318 -20.51 0.48 34.92
C SER A 318 -21.57 1.31 34.22
N ASP A 319 -21.38 1.52 32.93
CA ASP A 319 -22.33 2.18 32.04
C ASP A 319 -23.56 1.27 31.74
N PRO A 320 -24.55 1.73 30.94
CA PRO A 320 -25.71 0.93 30.56
C PRO A 320 -25.38 -0.36 29.79
N ASP A 321 -24.21 -0.44 29.14
CA ASP A 321 -23.74 -1.60 28.38
C ASP A 321 -22.86 -2.54 29.22
N GLY A 322 -22.63 -2.21 30.50
CA GLY A 322 -21.81 -3.00 31.40
C GLY A 322 -20.30 -2.78 31.24
N ASN A 323 -19.87 -1.65 30.69
CA ASN A 323 -18.45 -1.26 30.62
C ASN A 323 -18.05 -0.48 31.86
N LEU A 324 -16.91 -0.85 32.45
CA LEU A 324 -16.26 -0.06 33.49
C LEU A 324 -15.28 0.94 32.88
N LYS A 325 -15.31 2.17 33.39
CA LYS A 325 -14.24 3.14 33.15
C LYS A 325 -12.89 2.54 33.52
N SER A 326 -11.89 2.79 32.69
CA SER A 326 -10.56 2.23 32.85
C SER A 326 -9.95 2.57 34.22
N PHE A 327 -9.22 1.63 34.80
CA PHE A 327 -8.46 1.84 36.04
C PHE A 327 -7.04 1.32 35.89
N THR A 328 -6.12 1.91 36.66
CA THR A 328 -4.70 1.59 36.58
C THR A 328 -4.20 0.97 37.86
N ILE A 329 -3.24 0.06 37.72
CA ILE A 329 -2.57 -0.61 38.85
C ILE A 329 -1.07 -0.58 38.59
N ALA A 330 -0.32 -0.01 39.53
CA ALA A 330 1.14 -0.07 39.52
C ALA A 330 1.58 -1.49 39.89
N LEU A 331 2.31 -2.15 39.00
CA LEU A 331 2.76 -3.52 39.19
C LEU A 331 4.16 -3.51 39.85
N LYS A 332 4.19 -3.69 41.17
CA LYS A 332 5.41 -3.86 41.98
C LYS A 332 5.42 -5.26 42.58
N GLY A 333 5.89 -6.25 41.83
CA GLY A 333 5.87 -7.66 42.24
C GLY A 333 4.54 -8.36 41.94
N GLU A 334 4.18 -9.38 42.73
CA GLU A 334 2.89 -10.06 42.59
C GLU A 334 1.74 -9.19 43.10
N THR A 335 0.86 -8.78 42.18
CA THR A 335 -0.33 -7.99 42.49
C THR A 335 -1.58 -8.75 42.06
N GLY A 336 -2.39 -9.17 43.05
CA GLY A 336 -3.72 -9.72 42.79
C GLY A 336 -4.73 -8.61 42.57
N ILE A 337 -5.69 -8.84 41.67
CA ILE A 337 -6.71 -7.86 41.30
C ILE A 337 -8.08 -8.51 41.49
N LYS A 338 -8.96 -7.84 42.23
CA LYS A 338 -10.34 -8.29 42.50
C LYS A 338 -11.32 -7.19 42.12
N VAL A 339 -12.29 -7.48 41.24
CA VAL A 339 -13.35 -6.56 40.83
C VAL A 339 -14.71 -7.15 41.21
N GLN A 340 -15.48 -6.46 42.05
CA GLN A 340 -16.69 -7.00 42.70
C GLN A 340 -17.84 -5.96 42.79
N VAL A 341 -19.10 -6.36 42.58
CA VAL A 341 -20.28 -5.48 42.66
C VAL A 341 -20.51 -4.87 44.06
N TYR A 342 -21.04 -3.64 44.10
CA TYR A 342 -21.29 -2.79 45.27
C TYR A 342 -22.70 -2.12 45.33
N LYS A 343 -23.26 -1.49 44.26
CA LYS A 343 -24.59 -0.77 44.27
C LYS A 343 -25.17 -0.36 42.88
N ASN A 344 -26.48 -0.36 42.61
CA ASN A 344 -27.09 0.03 41.29
C ASN A 344 -28.10 1.23 41.38
N VAL A 345 -27.99 2.37 40.63
CA VAL A 345 -29.02 3.50 40.58
C VAL A 345 -28.92 4.54 39.40
N THR A 346 -29.93 4.76 38.54
CA THR A 346 -30.06 5.68 37.33
C THR A 346 -30.20 7.23 37.54
N ASP A 347 -29.72 8.15 36.62
CA ASP A 347 -30.15 9.61 36.44
C ASP A 347 -29.67 10.38 35.13
N GLY A 348 -30.39 11.45 34.64
CA GLY A 348 -30.67 11.82 33.19
C GLY A 348 -29.93 12.91 32.33
N ASN A 349 -30.54 13.32 31.17
CA ASN A 349 -29.98 13.62 29.79
C ASN A 349 -28.99 14.80 29.48
N LEU A 350 -28.20 14.66 28.39
CA LEU A 350 -27.09 15.53 27.86
C LEU A 350 -27.44 16.22 26.51
N THR A 351 -26.90 17.42 26.20
CA THR A 351 -27.08 18.15 24.90
C THR A 351 -25.76 18.65 24.25
N ILE A 352 -25.74 18.78 22.91
CA ILE A 352 -24.58 19.20 22.06
C ILE A 352 -24.90 20.51 21.28
N SER A 353 -23.95 21.44 21.16
CA SER A 353 -24.06 22.70 20.41
C SER A 353 -22.74 23.13 19.73
N ASP A 354 -22.78 24.20 18.91
CA ASP A 354 -21.62 24.95 18.38
C ASP A 354 -20.57 24.13 17.62
N ILE A 355 -21.01 23.25 16.72
CA ILE A 355 -20.12 22.36 15.94
C ILE A 355 -19.44 23.14 14.81
N GLN A 356 -18.11 23.03 14.72
CA GLN A 356 -17.25 23.71 13.74
C GLN A 356 -16.15 22.79 13.21
N VAL A 357 -15.68 23.05 11.98
CA VAL A 357 -14.51 22.40 11.36
C VAL A 357 -13.41 23.42 11.14
N ALA A 358 -12.19 23.12 11.59
CA ALA A 358 -11.03 24.00 11.50
C ALA A 358 -9.77 23.24 11.03
N ASN A 359 -8.70 23.97 10.69
CA ASN A 359 -7.37 23.43 10.37
C ASN A 359 -7.36 22.28 9.36
N VAL A 360 -8.21 22.36 8.33
CA VAL A 360 -8.30 21.34 7.29
C VAL A 360 -7.03 21.36 6.43
N SER A 361 -6.36 20.22 6.34
CA SER A 361 -5.14 20.00 5.54
C SER A 361 -5.36 18.89 4.51
N LYS A 362 -4.29 18.46 3.82
CA LYS A 362 -4.37 17.41 2.81
C LYS A 362 -4.73 16.03 3.37
N ASN A 363 -4.47 15.81 4.65
CA ASN A 363 -4.68 14.52 5.29
C ASN A 363 -5.22 14.63 6.73
N ALA A 364 -5.66 15.82 7.15
CA ALA A 364 -6.17 16.05 8.50
C ALA A 364 -7.24 17.16 8.55
N ALA A 365 -8.01 17.21 9.64
CA ALA A 365 -8.94 18.30 9.99
C ALA A 365 -9.26 18.26 11.49
N ASP A 366 -9.58 19.41 12.09
CA ASP A 366 -10.01 19.50 13.49
C ASP A 366 -11.53 19.73 13.58
N ILE A 367 -12.21 18.93 14.40
CA ILE A 367 -13.66 18.99 14.66
C ILE A 367 -13.90 19.46 16.08
N ILE A 368 -14.63 20.57 16.25
CA ILE A 368 -14.78 21.30 17.51
C ILE A 368 -16.26 21.44 17.85
N TRP A 369 -16.68 21.25 19.10
CA TRP A 369 -18.07 21.46 19.55
C TRP A 369 -18.19 21.70 21.06
N HIS A 370 -19.40 21.98 21.54
CA HIS A 370 -19.72 22.21 22.95
C HIS A 370 -20.80 21.24 23.49
N THR A 371 -20.78 20.96 24.79
CA THR A 371 -21.82 20.19 25.49
C THR A 371 -22.28 20.84 26.79
N SER A 372 -23.54 20.58 27.18
CA SER A 372 -24.13 21.12 28.42
C SER A 372 -23.57 20.51 29.70
N LYS A 373 -22.87 19.38 29.62
CA LYS A 373 -22.22 18.71 30.74
C LYS A 373 -20.90 18.10 30.30
N GLN A 374 -19.99 17.91 31.25
CA GLN A 374 -18.73 17.22 31.01
C GLN A 374 -18.99 15.83 30.42
N SER A 375 -18.50 15.63 29.22
CA SER A 375 -18.77 14.43 28.43
C SER A 375 -17.56 14.06 27.59
N ASP A 376 -17.54 12.83 27.10
CA ASP A 376 -16.51 12.41 26.16
C ASP A 376 -16.69 13.05 24.77
N SER A 377 -15.68 12.90 23.93
CA SER A 377 -15.66 13.46 22.59
C SER A 377 -15.54 12.35 21.56
N SER A 378 -16.53 12.17 20.69
CA SER A 378 -16.47 11.20 19.60
C SER A 378 -16.83 11.87 18.29
N VAL A 379 -16.08 11.56 17.24
CA VAL A 379 -16.42 11.92 15.86
C VAL A 379 -16.45 10.63 15.05
N LYS A 380 -17.61 10.29 14.49
CA LYS A 380 -17.73 9.23 13.47
C LYS A 380 -17.71 9.90 12.12
N TYR A 381 -16.93 9.38 11.17
CA TYR A 381 -16.81 9.97 9.85
C TYR A 381 -16.58 8.93 8.75
N GLY A 382 -16.88 9.30 7.51
CA GLY A 382 -16.77 8.43 6.35
C GLY A 382 -16.83 9.22 5.04
N LYS A 383 -16.55 8.55 3.91
CA LYS A 383 -16.55 9.19 2.58
C LYS A 383 -17.94 9.27 1.94
N TYR A 384 -18.93 8.62 2.53
CA TYR A 384 -20.30 8.55 2.04
C TYR A 384 -21.27 9.02 3.13
N ASN A 385 -22.36 9.65 2.72
CA ASN A 385 -23.42 10.09 3.64
C ASN A 385 -23.98 8.90 4.42
N THR A 386 -24.30 9.11 5.69
CA THR A 386 -24.87 8.13 6.63
C THR A 386 -24.03 6.87 6.88
N ASN A 387 -22.84 6.76 6.28
CA ASN A 387 -21.96 5.60 6.38
C ASN A 387 -20.57 6.01 6.90
N TYR A 388 -20.45 5.96 8.23
CA TYR A 388 -19.22 6.32 8.93
C TYR A 388 -18.38 5.06 9.19
N THR A 389 -17.34 4.87 8.38
CA THR A 389 -16.42 3.73 8.47
C THR A 389 -15.26 3.96 9.43
N PHE A 390 -15.12 5.20 9.93
CA PHE A 390 -14.05 5.62 10.82
C PHE A 390 -14.60 6.36 12.04
N GLN A 391 -13.91 6.28 13.17
CA GLN A 391 -14.27 6.97 14.40
C GLN A 391 -13.02 7.41 15.16
N VAL A 392 -13.01 8.64 15.67
CA VAL A 392 -11.99 9.13 16.61
C VAL A 392 -12.66 9.49 17.92
N TYR A 393 -12.08 9.04 19.02
CA TYR A 393 -12.67 9.13 20.36
C TYR A 393 -11.65 9.67 21.36
N ASN A 394 -12.10 10.55 22.25
CA ASN A 394 -11.37 11.07 23.39
C ASN A 394 -12.26 11.02 24.64
N SER A 395 -11.89 10.19 25.61
CA SER A 395 -12.64 9.96 26.84
C SER A 395 -12.52 11.08 27.88
N SER A 396 -11.78 12.16 27.59
CA SER A 396 -11.59 13.26 28.53
C SER A 396 -12.91 14.00 28.73
N PRO A 397 -13.43 14.08 29.97
CA PRO A 397 -14.72 14.70 30.24
C PRO A 397 -14.57 16.23 30.21
N VAL A 398 -14.91 16.82 29.08
CA VAL A 398 -14.82 18.27 28.84
C VAL A 398 -16.16 18.79 28.35
N THR A 399 -16.32 20.11 28.37
CA THR A 399 -17.48 20.79 27.77
C THR A 399 -17.14 21.44 26.44
N ASN A 400 -15.85 21.66 26.16
CA ASN A 400 -15.32 22.21 24.92
C ASN A 400 -14.47 21.13 24.27
N HIS A 401 -14.94 20.61 23.14
CA HIS A 401 -14.38 19.43 22.51
C HIS A 401 -13.54 19.81 21.29
N SER A 402 -12.47 19.09 21.04
CA SER A 402 -11.67 19.20 19.82
C SER A 402 -11.06 17.85 19.47
N ILE A 403 -11.34 17.36 18.26
CA ILE A 403 -10.86 16.08 17.73
C ILE A 403 -10.17 16.33 16.40
N LYS A 404 -8.88 15.98 16.32
CA LYS A 404 -8.11 15.98 15.08
C LYS A 404 -8.24 14.65 14.34
N LEU A 405 -8.85 14.70 13.17
CA LEU A 405 -8.88 13.60 12.20
C LEU A 405 -7.55 13.61 11.42
N ASN A 406 -6.92 12.45 11.23
CA ASN A 406 -5.64 12.29 10.51
C ASN A 406 -5.75 11.15 9.48
N ASN A 407 -4.72 10.98 8.64
CA ASN A 407 -4.64 9.96 7.58
C ASN A 407 -5.83 9.98 6.62
N LEU A 408 -6.43 11.16 6.44
CA LEU A 408 -7.50 11.34 5.48
C LEU A 408 -6.92 11.27 4.06
N SER A 409 -7.64 10.62 3.16
CA SER A 409 -7.37 10.75 1.72
C SER A 409 -7.46 12.21 1.30
N THR A 410 -6.54 12.62 0.43
CA THR A 410 -6.46 14.02 -0.02
C THR A 410 -7.63 14.36 -0.93
N ALA A 411 -8.00 15.63 -1.00
CA ALA A 411 -8.99 16.12 -1.94
C ALA A 411 -10.36 15.42 -1.85
N THR A 412 -10.68 14.89 -0.67
CA THR A 412 -11.79 13.98 -0.42
C THR A 412 -12.81 14.61 0.52
N THR A 413 -14.09 14.54 0.16
CA THR A 413 -15.19 14.94 1.05
C THR A 413 -15.43 13.86 2.11
N TYR A 414 -15.51 14.26 3.37
CA TYR A 414 -15.88 13.43 4.49
C TYR A 414 -17.17 13.94 5.13
N TYR A 415 -18.06 13.02 5.45
CA TYR A 415 -19.27 13.23 6.23
C TYR A 415 -19.01 12.76 7.66
N PHE A 416 -19.53 13.47 8.66
CA PHE A 416 -19.32 13.15 10.05
C PHE A 416 -20.51 13.52 10.94
N VAL A 417 -20.59 12.84 12.09
CA VAL A 417 -21.41 13.22 13.25
C VAL A 417 -20.53 13.28 14.48
N VAL A 418 -20.89 14.15 15.42
CA VAL A 418 -20.26 14.17 16.74
C VAL A 418 -21.18 13.51 17.76
N ASN A 419 -20.60 12.69 18.64
CA ASN A 419 -21.28 12.10 19.79
C ASN A 419 -20.54 12.49 21.06
N SER A 420 -21.32 12.66 22.13
CA SER A 420 -20.80 12.87 23.47
C SER A 420 -21.66 12.12 24.47
N THR A 421 -21.04 11.52 25.47
CA THR A 421 -21.69 10.79 26.56
C THR A 421 -21.20 11.35 27.89
N ASP A 422 -22.13 11.72 28.76
CA ASP A 422 -21.80 12.24 30.09
C ASP A 422 -21.40 11.12 31.04
N LEU A 423 -20.86 11.51 32.20
CA LEU A 423 -20.40 10.57 33.22
C LEU A 423 -21.53 9.70 33.83
N SER A 424 -22.79 10.06 33.59
CA SER A 424 -23.98 9.33 34.02
C SER A 424 -24.53 8.38 32.95
N GLY A 425 -23.91 8.33 31.76
CA GLY A 425 -24.29 7.46 30.65
C GLY A 425 -25.31 8.07 29.69
N ASN A 426 -25.59 9.37 29.78
CA ASN A 426 -26.50 10.03 28.85
C ASN A 426 -25.73 10.51 27.62
N SER A 427 -26.18 10.13 26.43
CA SER A 427 -25.53 10.46 25.17
C SER A 427 -26.34 11.42 24.30
N GLY A 428 -25.65 12.32 23.61
CA GLY A 428 -26.17 13.09 22.49
C GLY A 428 -25.42 12.76 21.19
N GLU A 429 -26.09 12.89 20.05
CA GLU A 429 -25.48 12.85 18.71
C GLU A 429 -25.94 14.09 17.93
N SER A 430 -25.06 14.67 17.13
CA SER A 430 -25.42 15.78 16.24
C SER A 430 -26.14 15.30 14.99
N GLN A 431 -26.64 16.25 14.20
CA GLN A 431 -26.94 15.99 12.79
C GLN A 431 -25.63 15.76 12.00
N GLU A 432 -25.76 15.15 10.81
CA GLU A 432 -24.63 14.94 9.89
C GLU A 432 -24.14 16.27 9.30
N LEU A 433 -22.83 16.42 9.29
CA LEU A 433 -22.10 17.54 8.71
C LEU A 433 -21.03 17.01 7.75
N SER A 434 -20.40 17.87 6.96
CA SER A 434 -19.33 17.46 6.05
C SER A 434 -18.23 18.50 5.90
N PHE A 435 -17.04 18.06 5.50
CA PHE A 435 -15.91 18.90 5.11
C PHE A 435 -15.09 18.22 4.01
N LYS A 436 -14.18 18.95 3.35
CA LYS A 436 -13.33 18.42 2.27
C LYS A 436 -11.85 18.65 2.57
N THR A 437 -11.04 17.60 2.54
CA THR A 437 -9.58 17.71 2.72
C THR A 437 -8.92 18.45 1.56
N SER A 438 -7.80 19.10 1.85
CA SER A 438 -6.95 19.75 0.85
C SER A 438 -6.30 18.70 -0.09
N GLY A 439 -5.84 19.07 -1.28
CA GLY A 439 -5.08 18.17 -2.17
C GLY A 439 -3.60 18.04 -1.76
N VAL A 440 -2.89 17.00 -2.25
CA VAL A 440 -1.44 16.73 -1.98
C VAL A 440 -0.55 17.96 -2.24
N PHE A 441 -0.99 18.85 -3.12
CA PHE A 441 -0.23 19.97 -3.66
C PHE A 441 -0.80 21.33 -3.27
N ASN A 442 -1.68 21.39 -2.27
CA ASN A 442 -2.26 22.67 -1.87
C ASN A 442 -1.23 23.69 -1.32
N ASN A 443 0.03 23.26 -1.08
CA ASN A 443 1.19 24.11 -0.75
C ASN A 443 2.44 23.89 -1.64
N LEU A 444 2.38 23.07 -2.70
CA LEU A 444 3.52 22.83 -3.61
C LEU A 444 3.36 23.76 -4.82
N SER A 445 4.39 24.56 -5.11
CA SER A 445 4.27 25.67 -6.05
C SER A 445 5.30 25.63 -7.18
N VAL A 446 6.48 25.04 -6.96
CA VAL A 446 7.57 25.00 -7.92
C VAL A 446 7.84 23.56 -8.38
N ALA A 447 7.34 23.22 -9.57
CA ALA A 447 7.67 21.96 -10.24
C ALA A 447 8.60 22.23 -11.42
N VAL A 448 9.47 21.27 -11.73
CA VAL A 448 10.34 21.31 -12.90
C VAL A 448 10.31 19.98 -13.64
N VAL A 449 10.46 20.03 -14.96
CA VAL A 449 10.88 18.89 -15.77
C VAL A 449 12.40 18.89 -15.78
N TYR A 450 13.01 17.85 -15.23
CA TYR A 450 14.45 17.63 -15.24
C TYR A 450 14.72 16.21 -15.72
N GLU A 451 14.53 15.96 -17.01
CA GLU A 451 14.60 14.62 -17.58
C GLU A 451 16.06 14.10 -17.55
N ARG A 452 16.36 13.34 -16.48
CA ARG A 452 17.66 12.87 -15.98
C ARG A 452 18.45 13.92 -15.19
N VAL A 453 18.47 13.75 -13.87
CA VAL A 453 19.32 14.54 -12.97
C VAL A 453 20.82 14.23 -13.05
N ALA A 454 21.19 13.23 -13.85
CA ALA A 454 22.57 12.94 -14.22
C ALA A 454 22.58 12.32 -15.62
N ASP A 455 23.33 12.92 -16.54
CA ASP A 455 23.57 12.37 -17.88
C ASP A 455 24.90 12.84 -18.48
N LYS A 456 25.20 12.31 -19.67
CA LYS A 456 26.40 12.65 -20.42
C LYS A 456 26.50 14.13 -20.78
N MET A 457 25.39 14.77 -21.19
CA MET A 457 25.42 16.17 -21.59
C MET A 457 25.89 17.04 -20.43
N GLN A 458 25.31 16.85 -19.25
CA GLN A 458 25.67 17.58 -18.04
C GLN A 458 27.15 17.37 -17.70
N LYS A 459 27.65 16.14 -17.79
CA LYS A 459 29.07 15.83 -17.59
C LYS A 459 29.97 16.57 -18.59
N ASP A 460 29.61 16.56 -19.88
CA ASP A 460 30.40 17.16 -20.95
C ASP A 460 30.48 18.70 -20.84
N ILE A 461 29.45 19.35 -20.30
CA ILE A 461 29.47 20.80 -19.99
C ILE A 461 30.02 21.12 -18.59
N GLY A 462 30.54 20.13 -17.86
CA GLY A 462 31.12 20.31 -16.53
C GLY A 462 30.10 20.48 -15.38
N ARG A 463 28.82 20.18 -15.62
CA ARG A 463 27.76 20.20 -14.60
C ARG A 463 27.67 18.84 -13.90
N ASN A 464 27.97 18.82 -12.61
CA ASN A 464 27.85 17.62 -11.77
C ASN A 464 26.60 17.68 -10.87
N ILE A 465 26.34 16.61 -10.10
CA ILE A 465 25.17 16.51 -9.23
C ILE A 465 25.09 17.63 -8.17
N THR A 466 26.22 18.15 -7.70
CA THR A 466 26.25 19.29 -6.77
C THR A 466 25.70 20.53 -7.46
N ASN A 467 26.12 20.82 -8.69
CA ASN A 467 25.59 21.93 -9.47
C ASN A 467 24.09 21.77 -9.76
N VAL A 468 23.65 20.55 -10.11
CA VAL A 468 22.21 20.26 -10.31
C VAL A 468 21.42 20.56 -9.04
N THR A 469 21.94 20.13 -7.89
CA THR A 469 21.29 20.34 -6.60
C THR A 469 21.26 21.82 -6.20
N GLU A 470 22.31 22.58 -6.50
CA GLU A 470 22.34 24.04 -6.34
C GLU A 470 21.31 24.74 -7.21
N LEU A 471 21.19 24.36 -8.49
CA LEU A 471 20.19 24.91 -9.41
C LEU A 471 18.78 24.68 -8.88
N LEU A 472 18.43 23.43 -8.54
CA LEU A 472 17.13 23.07 -7.99
C LEU A 472 16.85 23.78 -6.65
N GLY A 473 17.88 23.90 -5.80
CA GLY A 473 17.84 24.56 -4.50
C GLY A 473 17.58 26.06 -4.59
N SER A 474 18.20 26.74 -5.56
CA SER A 474 18.08 28.20 -5.75
C SER A 474 16.69 28.64 -6.19
N ILE A 475 15.90 27.74 -6.79
CA ILE A 475 14.50 27.98 -7.15
C ILE A 475 13.51 27.31 -6.19
N LYS A 476 13.99 26.72 -5.08
CA LYS A 476 13.17 26.00 -4.08
C LYS A 476 12.25 24.96 -4.73
N THR A 477 12.83 24.08 -5.54
CA THR A 477 12.04 23.06 -6.26
C THR A 477 11.32 22.12 -5.29
N ASP A 478 10.00 22.06 -5.43
CA ASP A 478 9.14 21.14 -4.70
C ASP A 478 9.01 19.79 -5.39
N ILE A 479 8.92 19.77 -6.73
CA ILE A 479 8.71 18.56 -7.53
C ILE A 479 9.71 18.50 -8.67
N ILE A 480 10.46 17.40 -8.72
CA ILE A 480 11.36 17.06 -9.82
C ILE A 480 10.62 16.01 -10.66
N PHE A 481 9.90 16.48 -11.66
CA PHE A 481 9.09 15.65 -12.54
C PHE A 481 9.94 15.05 -13.66
N ARG A 482 9.72 13.76 -13.95
CA ARG A 482 10.55 12.94 -14.86
C ARG A 482 12.04 12.99 -14.52
N GLY A 483 12.39 13.11 -13.22
CA GLY A 483 13.77 13.19 -12.73
C GLY A 483 14.68 12.05 -13.21
N TRP A 484 14.08 10.93 -13.59
CA TRP A 484 14.73 9.82 -14.27
C TRP A 484 13.81 9.23 -15.33
N TRP A 485 14.28 9.11 -16.57
CA TRP A 485 13.56 8.42 -17.65
C TRP A 485 14.18 7.04 -17.85
N HIS A 486 13.37 5.98 -17.95
CA HIS A 486 13.87 4.66 -18.30
C HIS A 486 14.13 4.51 -19.81
N GLU A 487 15.36 4.14 -20.17
CA GLU A 487 15.80 3.91 -21.55
C GLU A 487 16.42 2.50 -21.72
N ARG A 488 16.97 2.19 -22.91
CA ARG A 488 17.29 0.83 -23.40
C ARG A 488 18.01 -0.09 -22.43
N MET A 489 19.04 0.40 -21.73
CA MET A 489 19.97 -0.43 -20.96
C MET A 489 20.44 0.32 -19.72
N ILE A 490 19.61 0.34 -18.67
CA ILE A 490 20.02 0.86 -17.36
C ILE A 490 20.50 -0.32 -16.52
N LEU A 491 21.81 -0.40 -16.34
CA LEU A 491 22.44 -1.38 -15.46
C LEU A 491 22.26 -0.99 -13.99
N ASP A 492 22.44 -1.95 -13.09
CA ASP A 492 22.55 -1.65 -11.67
C ASP A 492 23.80 -0.83 -11.39
N ASP A 493 24.93 -1.27 -11.95
CA ASP A 493 26.24 -0.63 -11.81
C ASP A 493 27.12 -0.89 -13.04
N CYS A 494 28.03 0.04 -13.35
CA CYS A 494 28.92 -0.11 -14.49
C CYS A 494 29.91 -1.26 -14.32
N ALA A 495 30.24 -1.65 -13.08
CA ALA A 495 31.09 -2.80 -12.76
C ALA A 495 30.53 -4.14 -13.29
N GLN A 496 29.25 -4.20 -13.67
CA GLN A 496 28.66 -5.38 -14.32
C GLN A 496 29.21 -5.64 -15.72
N LEU A 497 29.85 -4.64 -16.36
CA LEU A 497 30.43 -4.78 -17.69
C LEU A 497 31.80 -5.47 -17.60
N PRO A 498 32.09 -6.43 -18.51
CA PRO A 498 33.24 -7.32 -18.36
C PRO A 498 34.59 -6.67 -18.68
N ASN A 499 34.62 -5.54 -19.39
CA ASN A 499 35.88 -4.89 -19.78
C ASN A 499 35.97 -3.42 -19.30
N PRO A 500 37.17 -2.93 -18.92
CA PRO A 500 37.34 -1.58 -18.38
C PRO A 500 36.90 -0.44 -19.32
N ALA A 501 37.04 -0.61 -20.64
CA ALA A 501 36.62 0.41 -21.60
C ALA A 501 35.09 0.57 -21.63
N GLN A 502 34.34 -0.53 -21.52
CA GLN A 502 32.88 -0.54 -21.40
C GLN A 502 32.42 0.03 -20.07
N GLN A 503 33.13 -0.30 -18.97
CA GLN A 503 32.87 0.29 -17.66
C GLN A 503 33.04 1.81 -17.71
N GLN A 504 34.15 2.29 -18.32
CA GLN A 504 34.40 3.72 -18.49
C GLN A 504 33.33 4.40 -19.35
N LEU A 505 32.92 3.81 -20.47
CA LEU A 505 31.83 4.35 -21.30
C LEU A 505 30.49 4.40 -20.54
N CYS A 506 30.22 3.40 -19.69
CA CYS A 506 29.06 3.39 -18.82
C CYS A 506 29.14 4.51 -17.77
N ASP A 507 30.27 4.67 -17.08
CA ASP A 507 30.49 5.77 -16.12
C ASP A 507 30.46 7.14 -16.79
N ASP A 508 30.89 7.24 -18.05
CA ASP A 508 30.79 8.46 -18.85
C ASP A 508 29.34 8.81 -19.23
N SER A 509 28.46 7.82 -19.31
CA SER A 509 27.03 8.07 -19.51
C SER A 509 26.31 8.58 -18.25
N SER A 510 26.88 8.35 -17.05
CA SER A 510 26.27 8.61 -15.75
C SER A 510 24.88 7.97 -15.58
N TYR A 511 24.66 6.82 -16.24
CA TYR A 511 23.32 6.30 -16.50
C TYR A 511 23.12 4.85 -16.01
N THR A 512 23.19 4.67 -14.68
CA THR A 512 22.88 3.40 -13.97
C THR A 512 22.00 3.66 -12.75
N TYR A 513 21.41 2.62 -12.16
CA TYR A 513 20.66 2.77 -10.91
C TYR A 513 21.53 3.20 -9.73
N SER A 514 22.82 2.83 -9.71
CA SER A 514 23.82 3.36 -8.77
C SER A 514 23.97 4.89 -8.90
N HIS A 515 24.05 5.40 -10.13
CA HIS A 515 24.07 6.84 -10.38
C HIS A 515 22.78 7.53 -9.94
N LEU A 516 21.60 6.94 -10.23
CA LEU A 516 20.31 7.45 -9.78
C LEU A 516 20.25 7.55 -8.25
N ASN A 517 20.64 6.48 -7.54
CA ASN A 517 20.64 6.45 -6.08
C ASN A 517 21.55 7.54 -5.48
N LYS A 518 22.75 7.72 -6.05
CA LYS A 518 23.63 8.82 -5.65
C LYS A 518 22.98 10.18 -5.90
N ALA A 519 22.36 10.37 -7.06
CA ALA A 519 21.73 11.63 -7.43
C ALA A 519 20.55 12.00 -6.53
N THR A 520 19.62 11.07 -6.31
CA THR A 520 18.48 11.28 -5.40
C THR A 520 18.95 11.54 -3.97
N SER A 521 19.96 10.81 -3.50
CA SER A 521 20.54 11.01 -2.17
C SER A 521 21.13 12.41 -1.98
N GLU A 522 21.88 12.94 -2.95
CA GLU A 522 22.43 14.30 -2.88
C GLU A 522 21.32 15.37 -2.95
N ILE A 523 20.35 15.20 -3.84
CA ILE A 523 19.20 16.12 -3.97
C ILE A 523 18.46 16.23 -2.63
N LYS A 524 18.20 15.09 -1.97
CA LYS A 524 17.50 15.04 -0.68
C LYS A 524 18.26 15.69 0.47
N LYS A 525 19.58 15.90 0.38
CA LYS A 525 20.33 16.66 1.39
C LYS A 525 20.01 18.15 1.34
N THR A 526 19.83 18.70 0.14
CA THR A 526 19.55 20.13 -0.07
C THR A 526 18.06 20.44 -0.08
N LEU A 527 17.26 19.51 -0.61
CA LEU A 527 15.80 19.61 -0.73
C LEU A 527 15.13 18.38 -0.07
N PRO A 528 15.15 18.27 1.27
CA PRO A 528 14.68 17.08 1.99
C PRO A 528 13.20 16.76 1.74
N ASP A 529 12.38 17.80 1.56
CA ASP A 529 10.93 17.67 1.35
C ASP A 529 10.52 17.59 -0.14
N SER A 530 11.48 17.67 -1.07
CA SER A 530 11.17 17.59 -2.51
C SER A 530 10.59 16.24 -2.88
N ILE A 531 9.74 16.20 -3.91
CA ILE A 531 9.18 14.97 -4.47
C ILE A 531 9.92 14.67 -5.77
N PHE A 532 10.67 13.57 -5.80
CA PHE A 532 11.36 13.07 -6.98
C PHE A 532 10.48 12.05 -7.71
N ILE A 533 10.03 12.38 -8.92
CA ILE A 533 9.17 11.52 -9.72
C ILE A 533 9.98 10.94 -10.88
N GLY A 534 10.23 9.63 -10.82
CA GLY A 534 10.78 8.85 -11.91
C GLY A 534 9.74 8.59 -13.01
N ALA A 535 10.19 8.10 -14.16
CA ALA A 535 9.35 7.85 -15.32
C ALA A 535 9.68 6.52 -16.02
N VAL A 536 8.63 5.80 -16.41
CA VAL A 536 8.73 4.49 -17.07
C VAL A 536 7.80 4.47 -18.30
N PRO A 537 8.29 4.10 -19.49
CA PRO A 537 7.45 4.01 -20.68
C PRO A 537 6.61 2.73 -20.67
N ALA A 538 5.28 2.88 -20.59
CA ALA A 538 4.36 1.74 -20.74
C ALA A 538 3.94 1.52 -22.20
N GLN A 539 4.22 2.48 -23.09
CA GLN A 539 3.92 2.42 -24.52
C GLN A 539 5.07 1.89 -25.39
N GLN A 540 6.18 1.47 -24.78
CA GLN A 540 7.37 1.07 -25.53
C GLN A 540 8.17 -0.01 -24.79
N ILE A 541 8.48 -1.09 -25.50
CA ILE A 541 9.50 -2.06 -25.08
C ILE A 541 10.61 -2.12 -26.13
N TYR A 542 11.86 -2.00 -25.69
CA TYR A 542 13.01 -2.10 -26.60
C TYR A 542 13.30 -3.56 -26.98
N SER A 543 13.86 -3.78 -28.17
CA SER A 543 14.18 -5.14 -28.62
C SER A 543 15.28 -5.81 -27.79
N THR A 544 16.07 -5.01 -27.07
CA THR A 544 16.96 -5.41 -25.98
C THR A 544 16.67 -4.54 -24.76
N THR A 545 16.41 -5.15 -23.62
CA THR A 545 16.17 -4.46 -22.34
C THR A 545 16.78 -5.24 -21.18
N TYR A 546 17.22 -4.55 -20.12
CA TYR A 546 17.73 -5.18 -18.91
C TYR A 546 16.63 -5.26 -17.87
N ASN A 547 16.41 -6.45 -17.31
CA ASN A 547 15.47 -6.65 -16.22
C ASN A 547 16.22 -6.56 -14.87
N PRO A 548 15.97 -5.51 -14.06
CA PRO A 548 16.70 -5.27 -12.82
C PRO A 548 16.43 -6.29 -11.70
N ASP A 549 15.34 -7.06 -11.74
CA ASP A 549 15.11 -8.08 -10.71
C ASP A 549 15.82 -9.39 -11.04
N THR A 550 15.83 -9.76 -12.31
CA THR A 550 16.43 -11.03 -12.76
C THR A 550 17.91 -10.89 -13.06
N HIS A 551 18.41 -9.64 -13.14
CA HIS A 551 19.75 -9.26 -13.57
C HIS A 551 20.13 -9.84 -14.94
N LYS A 552 19.16 -9.91 -15.86
CA LYS A 552 19.32 -10.50 -17.19
C LYS A 552 18.87 -9.56 -18.29
N PHE A 553 19.56 -9.64 -19.42
CA PHE A 553 19.08 -9.06 -20.67
C PHE A 553 17.96 -9.91 -21.24
N ILE A 554 16.89 -9.24 -21.66
CA ILE A 554 15.78 -9.79 -22.43
C ILE A 554 15.93 -9.24 -23.85
N GLN A 555 16.01 -10.12 -24.83
CA GLN A 555 16.26 -9.78 -26.23
C GLN A 555 15.21 -10.40 -27.15
N TYR A 556 15.22 -10.05 -28.44
CA TYR A 556 14.46 -10.78 -29.43
C TYR A 556 14.86 -12.28 -29.40
N PRO A 557 13.89 -13.23 -29.46
CA PRO A 557 12.45 -13.05 -29.68
C PRO A 557 11.60 -12.83 -28.41
N ASP A 558 12.16 -12.84 -27.21
CA ASP A 558 11.40 -12.69 -25.95
C ASP A 558 10.75 -11.31 -25.81
N THR A 559 11.45 -10.25 -26.23
CA THR A 559 10.86 -8.90 -26.27
C THR A 559 9.73 -8.79 -27.30
N TRP A 560 9.83 -9.54 -28.41
CA TRP A 560 8.74 -9.65 -29.39
C TRP A 560 7.54 -10.42 -28.82
N TYR A 561 7.75 -11.43 -27.98
CA TYR A 561 6.66 -12.12 -27.28
C TYR A 561 5.81 -11.16 -26.41
N MET A 562 6.45 -10.14 -25.84
CA MET A 562 5.80 -9.08 -25.04
C MET A 562 5.11 -7.99 -25.87
N ALA A 563 5.34 -7.93 -27.18
CA ALA A 563 4.71 -6.94 -28.06
C ALA A 563 3.22 -7.27 -28.31
N LEU A 564 2.39 -6.23 -28.41
CA LEU A 564 0.95 -6.35 -28.65
C LEU A 564 0.65 -7.15 -29.91
N ASP A 565 -0.17 -8.18 -29.73
CA ASP A 565 -0.78 -8.99 -30.77
C ASP A 565 -2.30 -8.83 -30.70
N PRO A 566 -2.91 -7.98 -31.55
CA PRO A 566 -4.36 -7.77 -31.51
C PRO A 566 -5.17 -9.07 -31.66
N ALA A 567 -4.65 -10.07 -32.39
CA ALA A 567 -5.33 -11.33 -32.61
C ALA A 567 -5.44 -12.15 -31.30
N LYS A 568 -4.46 -12.07 -30.40
CA LYS A 568 -4.53 -12.71 -29.07
C LYS A 568 -5.63 -12.14 -28.18
N LEU A 569 -6.07 -10.91 -28.47
CA LEU A 569 -7.17 -10.24 -27.78
C LEU A 569 -8.50 -10.36 -28.54
N GLY A 570 -8.58 -11.22 -29.56
CA GLY A 570 -9.80 -11.48 -30.32
C GLY A 570 -10.09 -10.45 -31.42
N ILE A 571 -9.14 -9.58 -31.78
CA ILE A 571 -9.30 -8.61 -32.86
C ILE A 571 -8.75 -9.22 -34.16
N THR A 572 -9.66 -9.59 -35.06
CA THR A 572 -9.33 -10.18 -36.37
C THR A 572 -9.19 -9.12 -37.45
N GLY A 573 -8.39 -9.38 -38.50
CA GLY A 573 -8.25 -8.50 -39.67
C GLY A 573 -7.00 -7.61 -39.68
N ILE A 574 -6.19 -7.65 -38.62
CA ILE A 574 -4.85 -7.06 -38.58
C ILE A 574 -3.87 -8.05 -37.96
N THR A 575 -2.73 -8.26 -38.61
CA THR A 575 -1.66 -9.10 -38.05
C THR A 575 -0.83 -8.31 -37.03
N LYS A 576 -0.15 -9.03 -36.14
CA LYS A 576 0.80 -8.44 -35.19
C LYS A 576 1.84 -7.58 -35.91
N GLU A 577 2.45 -8.10 -36.98
CA GLU A 577 3.47 -7.44 -37.78
C GLU A 577 2.94 -6.15 -38.41
N LYS A 578 1.74 -6.20 -39.00
CA LYS A 578 1.13 -5.01 -39.62
C LYS A 578 0.84 -3.93 -38.58
N PHE A 579 0.28 -4.30 -37.42
CA PHE A 579 0.03 -3.36 -36.33
C PHE A 579 1.33 -2.70 -35.85
N GLN A 580 2.35 -3.52 -35.57
CA GLN A 580 3.64 -3.04 -35.04
C GLN A 580 4.40 -2.19 -36.07
N CYS A 581 4.29 -2.51 -37.37
CA CYS A 581 4.83 -1.70 -38.45
C CYS A 581 4.17 -0.31 -38.53
N GLU A 582 2.84 -0.26 -38.56
CA GLU A 582 2.12 1.03 -38.62
C GLU A 582 2.37 1.87 -37.35
N TYR A 583 2.46 1.23 -36.19
CA TYR A 583 2.87 1.90 -34.96
C TYR A 583 4.29 2.49 -35.07
N ALA A 584 5.26 1.70 -35.57
CA ALA A 584 6.64 2.15 -35.76
C ALA A 584 6.75 3.32 -36.76
N LYS A 585 5.93 3.35 -37.82
CA LYS A 585 5.84 4.48 -38.76
C LYS A 585 5.32 5.75 -38.06
N ASN A 586 4.31 5.61 -37.20
CA ASN A 586 3.75 6.73 -36.43
C ASN A 586 4.72 7.30 -35.38
N ARG A 587 5.66 6.49 -34.89
CA ARG A 587 6.74 6.90 -33.97
C ARG A 587 8.02 7.32 -34.69
N ALA A 588 8.00 7.47 -36.02
CA ALA A 588 9.17 7.76 -36.84
C ALA A 588 10.34 6.76 -36.66
N TRP A 589 10.08 5.54 -36.14
CA TRP A 589 11.06 4.46 -36.07
C TRP A 589 11.27 3.80 -37.44
N LEU A 590 10.26 3.93 -38.31
CA LEU A 590 10.32 3.60 -39.73
C LEU A 590 9.87 4.82 -40.53
N ASN A 591 10.34 4.89 -41.79
CA ASN A 591 9.87 5.90 -42.73
C ASN A 591 8.35 5.78 -42.93
N LYS A 592 7.61 6.90 -42.98
CA LYS A 592 6.16 6.94 -43.22
C LYS A 592 5.73 6.21 -44.50
N THR A 593 6.60 6.10 -45.50
CA THR A 593 6.33 5.39 -46.76
C THR A 593 6.81 3.92 -46.78
N PHE A 594 7.34 3.40 -45.66
CA PHE A 594 7.83 2.02 -45.57
C PHE A 594 6.71 1.00 -45.85
N ASP A 595 7.02 0.00 -46.67
CA ASP A 595 6.10 -1.10 -47.00
C ASP A 595 6.08 -2.15 -45.87
N CYS A 596 4.97 -2.23 -45.15
CA CYS A 596 4.83 -3.15 -44.02
C CYS A 596 4.83 -4.64 -44.40
N THR A 597 4.74 -5.01 -45.68
CA THR A 597 4.98 -6.41 -46.10
C THR A 597 6.44 -6.84 -45.91
N GLN A 598 7.36 -5.88 -45.81
CA GLN A 598 8.79 -6.11 -45.56
C GLN A 598 9.17 -5.98 -44.08
N TYR A 599 8.19 -5.81 -43.18
CA TYR A 599 8.44 -5.64 -41.77
C TYR A 599 9.03 -6.91 -41.15
N ASN A 600 10.25 -6.79 -40.60
CA ASN A 600 10.90 -7.86 -39.84
C ASN A 600 11.10 -7.42 -38.38
N PRO A 601 10.41 -8.03 -37.40
CA PRO A 601 10.54 -7.63 -36.00
C PRO A 601 11.96 -7.79 -35.46
N ALA A 602 12.77 -8.72 -35.98
CA ALA A 602 14.15 -8.92 -35.53
C ALA A 602 15.06 -7.71 -35.80
N ASN A 603 14.72 -6.88 -36.79
CA ASN A 603 15.50 -5.70 -37.18
C ASN A 603 15.06 -4.41 -36.46
N MET A 604 14.01 -4.50 -35.64
CA MET A 604 13.42 -3.35 -34.98
C MET A 604 14.13 -3.02 -33.66
N LYS A 605 14.18 -1.74 -33.33
CA LYS A 605 14.78 -1.25 -32.08
C LYS A 605 13.81 -1.29 -30.90
N ALA A 606 12.51 -1.28 -31.16
CA ALA A 606 11.46 -1.28 -30.15
C ALA A 606 10.11 -1.73 -30.75
N TYR A 607 9.17 -2.06 -29.88
CA TYR A 607 7.80 -2.48 -30.19
C TYR A 607 6.80 -1.75 -29.30
N PHE A 608 5.54 -1.72 -29.73
CA PHE A 608 4.42 -1.40 -28.85
C PHE A 608 4.12 -2.62 -27.97
N PRO A 609 4.24 -2.51 -26.64
CA PRO A 609 4.09 -3.65 -25.75
C PRO A 609 2.62 -4.04 -25.56
N ASP A 610 2.39 -5.27 -25.12
CA ASP A 610 1.09 -5.76 -24.67
C ASP A 610 0.95 -5.58 -23.17
N ILE A 611 0.16 -4.60 -22.72
CA ILE A 611 -0.06 -4.36 -21.28
C ILE A 611 -0.80 -5.52 -20.61
N THR A 612 -1.49 -6.40 -21.35
CA THR A 612 -2.13 -7.60 -20.81
C THR A 612 -1.18 -8.79 -20.66
N ASN A 613 0.02 -8.71 -21.26
CA ASN A 613 1.04 -9.73 -21.11
C ASN A 613 1.68 -9.65 -19.73
N THR A 614 1.47 -10.69 -18.91
CA THR A 614 1.98 -10.74 -17.52
C THR A 614 3.50 -10.65 -17.40
N THR A 615 4.25 -11.07 -18.42
CA THR A 615 5.72 -10.93 -18.43
C THR A 615 6.12 -9.48 -18.65
N PHE A 616 5.40 -8.77 -19.54
CA PHE A 616 5.60 -7.33 -19.71
C PHE A 616 5.17 -6.54 -18.47
N GLN A 617 4.05 -6.89 -17.83
CA GLN A 617 3.63 -6.26 -16.57
C GLN A 617 4.70 -6.40 -15.48
N ALA A 618 5.26 -7.60 -15.32
CA ALA A 618 6.33 -7.85 -14.35
C ALA A 618 7.60 -7.06 -14.69
N LEU A 619 7.97 -6.97 -15.97
CA LEU A 619 9.09 -6.13 -16.41
C LEU A 619 8.80 -4.65 -16.11
N LEU A 620 7.66 -4.11 -16.53
CA LEU A 620 7.31 -2.70 -16.33
C LEU A 620 7.37 -2.31 -14.85
N LEU A 621 6.88 -3.17 -13.97
CA LEU A 621 6.94 -2.94 -12.53
C LEU A 621 8.35 -3.09 -11.96
N SER A 622 9.17 -4.03 -12.44
CA SER A 622 10.58 -4.11 -12.06
C SER A 622 11.33 -2.79 -12.31
N LEU A 623 11.03 -2.12 -13.43
CA LEU A 623 11.65 -0.86 -13.79
C LEU A 623 11.22 0.27 -12.85
N ALA A 624 9.94 0.29 -12.46
CA ALA A 624 9.37 1.24 -11.51
C ALA A 624 9.92 1.02 -10.09
N GLU A 625 9.87 -0.22 -9.60
CA GLU A 625 10.35 -0.65 -8.29
C GLU A 625 11.83 -0.32 -8.10
N LYS A 626 12.65 -0.55 -9.13
CA LYS A 626 14.08 -0.23 -9.06
C LYS A 626 14.35 1.27 -8.95
N GLN A 627 13.54 2.12 -9.59
CA GLN A 627 13.64 3.58 -9.40
C GLN A 627 13.23 3.99 -7.98
N ILE A 628 12.18 3.36 -7.41
CA ILE A 628 11.73 3.58 -6.03
C ILE A 628 12.82 3.18 -5.02
N ASP A 629 13.46 2.04 -5.23
CA ASP A 629 14.59 1.58 -4.41
C ASP A 629 15.80 2.50 -4.52
N SER A 630 15.94 3.20 -5.65
CA SER A 630 16.97 4.19 -5.91
C SER A 630 16.58 5.60 -5.45
N GLY A 631 15.53 5.74 -4.63
CA GLY A 631 15.18 7.00 -3.97
C GLY A 631 14.11 7.85 -4.66
N ALA A 632 13.42 7.33 -5.69
CA ALA A 632 12.24 8.00 -6.23
C ALA A 632 11.05 7.94 -5.26
N ASP A 633 10.34 9.06 -5.09
CA ASP A 633 9.13 9.16 -4.27
C ASP A 633 7.87 8.82 -5.08
N GLY A 634 7.95 8.83 -6.41
CA GLY A 634 6.83 8.50 -7.28
C GLY A 634 7.25 8.04 -8.66
N ILE A 635 6.32 7.42 -9.37
CA ILE A 635 6.49 6.92 -10.74
C ILE A 635 5.39 7.49 -11.64
N TRP A 636 5.83 8.08 -12.74
CA TRP A 636 4.97 8.46 -13.84
C TRP A 636 5.08 7.45 -14.98
N PHE A 637 3.95 6.84 -15.34
CA PHE A 637 3.88 5.92 -16.46
C PHE A 637 3.51 6.67 -17.72
N ASP A 638 4.42 6.71 -18.67
CA ASP A 638 4.11 7.27 -19.98
C ASP A 638 3.20 6.31 -20.75
N GLY A 639 2.18 6.84 -21.41
CA GLY A 639 1.27 6.07 -22.27
C GLY A 639 0.60 4.84 -21.64
N LEU A 640 0.38 4.79 -20.31
CA LEU A 640 -0.16 3.60 -19.62
C LEU A 640 -1.49 3.08 -20.18
N PHE A 641 -2.39 3.98 -20.59
CA PHE A 641 -3.69 3.64 -21.18
C PHE A 641 -3.68 3.66 -22.72
N SER A 642 -2.51 3.80 -23.35
CA SER A 642 -2.39 3.93 -24.80
C SER A 642 -2.88 2.69 -25.54
N GLN A 643 -2.70 1.48 -24.99
CA GLN A 643 -3.19 0.24 -25.62
C GLN A 643 -4.71 0.24 -25.74
N ALA A 644 -5.43 0.52 -24.64
CA ALA A 644 -6.88 0.70 -24.68
C ALA A 644 -7.27 1.78 -25.73
N GLY A 645 -6.48 2.87 -25.77
CA GLY A 645 -6.41 3.89 -26.81
C GLY A 645 -6.47 3.40 -28.25
N TYR A 646 -5.50 2.58 -28.61
CA TYR A 646 -5.35 2.05 -29.96
C TYR A 646 -6.43 1.03 -30.28
N LEU A 647 -6.74 0.14 -29.33
CA LEU A 647 -7.71 -0.92 -29.57
C LEU A 647 -9.12 -0.38 -29.78
N ALA A 648 -9.57 0.62 -29.02
CA ALA A 648 -10.90 1.21 -29.23
C ALA A 648 -11.04 1.89 -30.58
N ARG A 649 -9.96 2.49 -31.09
CA ARG A 649 -9.93 3.08 -32.44
C ARG A 649 -9.91 2.00 -33.52
N LEU A 650 -9.17 0.91 -33.29
CA LEU A 650 -9.06 -0.21 -34.22
C LEU A 650 -10.38 -0.99 -34.34
N THR A 651 -11.11 -1.17 -33.24
CA THR A 651 -12.40 -1.87 -33.21
C THR A 651 -13.59 -0.96 -33.50
N ASN A 652 -13.38 0.36 -33.46
CA ASN A 652 -14.45 1.36 -33.43
C ASN A 652 -15.50 1.08 -32.33
N ASP A 653 -15.06 0.48 -31.21
CA ASP A 653 -15.91 0.08 -30.10
C ASP A 653 -15.14 0.22 -28.78
N ILE A 654 -15.53 1.21 -27.98
CA ILE A 654 -14.92 1.50 -26.68
C ILE A 654 -15.25 0.46 -25.61
N ASN A 655 -16.32 -0.32 -25.80
CA ASN A 655 -16.76 -1.37 -24.87
C ASN A 655 -16.24 -2.76 -25.27
N ASN A 656 -15.41 -2.84 -26.31
CA ASN A 656 -14.84 -4.09 -26.77
C ASN A 656 -14.05 -4.78 -25.64
N SER A 657 -14.17 -6.10 -25.53
CA SER A 657 -13.52 -6.89 -24.47
C SER A 657 -11.99 -6.70 -24.40
N ALA A 658 -11.32 -6.48 -25.54
CA ALA A 658 -9.89 -6.22 -25.60
C ALA A 658 -9.51 -4.86 -24.99
N VAL A 659 -10.38 -3.85 -25.17
CA VAL A 659 -10.22 -2.51 -24.57
C VAL A 659 -10.36 -2.62 -23.06
N ASN A 660 -11.40 -3.33 -22.58
CA ASN A 660 -11.62 -3.55 -21.16
C ASN A 660 -10.47 -4.32 -20.49
N ALA A 661 -9.98 -5.39 -21.13
CA ALA A 661 -8.84 -6.16 -20.65
C ALA A 661 -7.58 -5.30 -20.55
N SER A 662 -7.31 -4.47 -21.57
CA SER A 662 -6.16 -3.57 -21.59
C SER A 662 -6.28 -2.48 -20.51
N TYR A 663 -7.47 -1.90 -20.32
CA TYR A 663 -7.72 -0.92 -19.28
C TYR A 663 -7.52 -1.51 -17.88
N SER A 664 -8.09 -2.70 -17.63
CA SER A 664 -7.96 -3.41 -16.37
C SER A 664 -6.50 -3.76 -16.05
N ALA A 665 -5.74 -4.18 -17.06
CA ALA A 665 -4.31 -4.45 -16.92
C ALA A 665 -3.51 -3.18 -16.58
N SER A 666 -3.86 -2.02 -17.15
CA SER A 666 -3.28 -0.72 -16.77
C SER A 666 -3.55 -0.36 -15.30
N LEU A 667 -4.74 -0.66 -14.77
CA LEU A 667 -5.05 -0.45 -13.35
C LEU A 667 -4.15 -1.29 -12.44
N MET A 668 -3.90 -2.54 -12.82
CA MET A 668 -3.03 -3.44 -12.05
C MET A 668 -1.58 -2.93 -11.93
N ILE A 669 -1.09 -2.16 -12.90
CA ILE A 669 0.24 -1.54 -12.82
C ILE A 669 0.26 -0.44 -11.74
N ILE A 670 -0.79 0.38 -11.67
CA ILE A 670 -0.92 1.42 -10.66
C ILE A 670 -0.99 0.79 -9.26
N ASP A 671 -1.86 -0.21 -9.11
CA ASP A 671 -1.99 -0.96 -7.85
C ASP A 671 -0.68 -1.66 -7.48
N GLY A 672 0.08 -2.17 -8.46
CA GLY A 672 1.38 -2.78 -8.26
C GLY A 672 2.39 -1.84 -7.60
N VAL A 673 2.46 -0.58 -8.04
CA VAL A 673 3.33 0.44 -7.44
C VAL A 673 2.90 0.76 -6.00
N HIS A 674 1.60 0.96 -5.77
CA HIS A 674 1.09 1.27 -4.43
C HIS A 674 1.29 0.12 -3.44
N ASN A 675 1.18 -1.12 -3.91
CA ASN A 675 1.39 -2.32 -3.10
C ASN A 675 2.87 -2.62 -2.83
N TYR A 676 3.77 -2.14 -3.69
CA TYR A 676 5.21 -2.35 -3.51
C TYR A 676 5.76 -1.63 -2.28
N LYS A 677 5.42 -0.33 -2.14
CA LYS A 677 5.90 0.49 -1.03
C LYS A 677 4.88 1.57 -0.68
N HIS A 678 4.47 1.61 0.59
CA HIS A 678 3.55 2.64 1.08
C HIS A 678 4.13 4.05 0.92
N GLY A 679 3.28 4.98 0.49
CA GLY A 679 3.64 6.40 0.35
C GLY A 679 4.31 6.77 -0.98
N VAL A 680 4.40 5.84 -1.94
CA VAL A 680 4.90 6.12 -3.30
C VAL A 680 3.76 6.67 -4.17
N TYR A 681 4.02 7.77 -4.87
CA TYR A 681 3.06 8.38 -5.79
C TYR A 681 3.03 7.67 -7.16
N ALA A 682 1.84 7.51 -7.75
CA ALA A 682 1.66 7.00 -9.10
C ALA A 682 0.87 7.98 -9.97
N GLY A 683 1.37 8.26 -11.17
CA GLY A 683 0.72 9.15 -12.12
C GLY A 683 0.84 8.71 -13.57
N THR A 684 -0.02 9.25 -14.43
CA THR A 684 0.04 9.09 -15.89
C THR A 684 -0.74 10.24 -16.55
N TRP A 685 -0.89 10.19 -17.87
CA TRP A 685 -1.66 11.17 -18.63
C TRP A 685 -3.13 11.26 -18.20
N ALA A 686 -3.69 12.46 -18.27
CA ALA A 686 -5.14 12.70 -18.18
C ALA A 686 -5.90 12.15 -19.40
N GLY A 687 -5.17 11.69 -20.42
CA GLY A 687 -5.73 10.97 -21.56
C GLY A 687 -6.72 9.89 -21.10
N TRP A 688 -7.73 9.64 -21.94
CA TRP A 688 -8.80 8.68 -21.67
C TRP A 688 -9.81 9.04 -20.56
N ILE A 689 -9.81 10.30 -20.08
CA ILE A 689 -10.79 10.77 -19.07
C ILE A 689 -12.25 10.63 -19.50
N LYS A 690 -12.54 10.70 -20.81
CA LYS A 690 -13.91 10.57 -21.37
C LYS A 690 -14.37 9.12 -21.51
N SER A 691 -13.52 8.14 -21.21
CA SER A 691 -13.89 6.73 -21.35
C SER A 691 -14.95 6.31 -20.31
N PRO A 692 -15.76 5.27 -20.59
CA PRO A 692 -16.79 4.80 -19.68
C PRO A 692 -16.25 3.98 -18.49
N TYR A 693 -14.93 3.78 -18.43
CA TYR A 693 -14.28 2.93 -17.43
C TYR A 693 -14.15 3.62 -16.06
N PRO A 694 -14.12 2.84 -14.96
CA PRO A 694 -13.96 3.37 -13.61
C PRO A 694 -12.62 4.10 -13.49
N PRO A 695 -12.55 5.22 -12.75
CA PRO A 695 -11.34 6.02 -12.68
C PRO A 695 -10.19 5.26 -12.01
N PRO A 696 -8.95 5.42 -12.51
CA PRO A 696 -7.79 4.80 -11.90
C PRO A 696 -7.45 5.47 -10.56
N ASN A 697 -6.87 4.71 -9.63
CA ASN A 697 -6.38 5.21 -8.34
C ASN A 697 -5.05 5.96 -8.51
N LEU A 698 -5.06 7.11 -9.18
CA LEU A 698 -3.87 7.93 -9.41
C LEU A 698 -3.68 8.96 -8.29
N ASP A 699 -2.43 9.24 -7.93
CA ASP A 699 -2.09 10.31 -6.99
C ASP A 699 -1.94 11.66 -7.68
N PHE A 700 -1.67 11.67 -8.98
CA PHE A 700 -1.63 12.86 -9.84
C PHE A 700 -1.84 12.49 -11.30
N THR A 701 -2.16 13.49 -12.13
CA THR A 701 -2.31 13.32 -13.58
C THR A 701 -1.56 14.39 -14.35
N THR A 702 -1.18 14.10 -15.59
CA THR A 702 -0.50 15.07 -16.45
C THR A 702 -1.32 15.56 -17.63
N VAL A 703 -1.03 16.78 -18.06
CA VAL A 703 -1.61 17.47 -19.23
C VAL A 703 -0.50 18.25 -19.94
N THR A 704 -0.74 18.65 -21.19
CA THR A 704 0.20 19.47 -21.97
C THR A 704 -0.57 20.54 -22.75
N PRO A 705 0.00 21.75 -22.95
CA PRO A 705 -0.50 22.67 -23.97
C PRO A 705 -0.45 22.04 -25.37
N SER A 706 -1.31 22.52 -26.26
CA SER A 706 -1.19 22.21 -27.69
C SER A 706 -0.02 22.96 -28.31
N ARG A 707 0.46 22.47 -29.46
CA ARG A 707 1.50 23.15 -30.25
C ARG A 707 1.06 24.56 -30.65
N GLU A 708 -0.21 24.71 -31.05
CA GLU A 708 -0.79 26.00 -31.44
C GLU A 708 -0.90 26.97 -30.26
N GLU A 709 -1.23 26.50 -29.06
CA GLU A 709 -1.27 27.33 -27.85
C GLU A 709 0.13 27.88 -27.52
N VAL A 710 1.17 27.08 -27.71
CA VAL A 710 2.58 27.50 -27.53
C VAL A 710 2.97 28.55 -28.57
N LEU A 711 2.73 28.28 -29.86
CA LEU A 711 3.11 29.20 -30.95
C LEU A 711 2.40 30.56 -30.84
N ASN A 712 1.11 30.53 -30.53
CA ASN A 712 0.29 31.73 -30.42
C ASN A 712 0.41 32.41 -29.05
N GLN A 713 1.09 31.76 -28.09
CA GLN A 713 1.20 32.20 -26.70
C GLN A 713 -0.17 32.53 -26.09
N ASN A 714 -1.18 31.73 -26.41
CA ASN A 714 -2.57 31.97 -26.03
C ASN A 714 -3.29 30.64 -25.77
N PHE A 715 -3.88 30.52 -24.59
CA PHE A 715 -4.56 29.30 -24.13
C PHE A 715 -6.06 29.34 -24.41
N ASN A 716 -6.61 28.20 -24.85
CA ASN A 716 -8.05 28.07 -25.04
C ASN A 716 -8.75 27.83 -23.68
N GLU A 717 -9.15 28.92 -23.03
CA GLU A 717 -9.84 28.92 -21.73
C GLU A 717 -11.00 27.92 -21.64
N ILE A 718 -11.84 27.83 -22.69
CA ILE A 718 -13.02 26.96 -22.73
C ILE A 718 -12.59 25.50 -22.71
N SER A 719 -11.65 25.13 -23.58
CA SER A 719 -11.13 23.75 -23.68
C SER A 719 -10.49 23.30 -22.36
N TRP A 720 -9.68 24.17 -21.74
CA TRP A 720 -9.05 23.90 -20.46
C TRP A 720 -10.07 23.75 -19.33
N ASN A 721 -11.06 24.64 -19.23
CA ASN A 721 -12.12 24.54 -18.23
C ASN A 721 -12.91 23.22 -18.34
N MET A 722 -13.23 22.80 -19.57
CA MET A 722 -13.90 21.52 -19.80
C MET A 722 -13.02 20.34 -19.37
N THR A 723 -11.75 20.36 -19.75
CA THR A 723 -10.80 19.29 -19.41
C THR A 723 -10.61 19.17 -17.89
N ILE A 724 -10.42 20.29 -17.19
CA ILE A 724 -10.27 20.32 -15.73
C ILE A 724 -11.53 19.83 -15.05
N SER A 725 -12.71 20.27 -15.50
CA SER A 725 -13.98 19.86 -14.92
C SER A 725 -14.19 18.36 -15.05
N LEU A 726 -13.87 17.79 -16.22
CA LEU A 726 -13.95 16.34 -16.44
C LEU A 726 -12.94 15.56 -15.59
N ILE A 727 -11.72 16.07 -15.43
CA ILE A 727 -10.73 15.45 -14.54
C ILE A 727 -11.25 15.42 -13.11
N LYS A 728 -11.76 16.55 -12.60
CA LYS A 728 -12.31 16.66 -11.24
C LYS A 728 -13.53 15.77 -11.03
N GLU A 729 -14.43 15.73 -12.00
CA GLU A 729 -15.63 14.88 -11.96
C GLU A 729 -15.25 13.39 -11.88
N LYS A 730 -14.28 12.95 -12.71
CA LYS A 730 -13.95 11.52 -12.84
C LYS A 730 -12.92 11.06 -11.82
N ARG A 731 -11.90 11.85 -11.52
CA ARG A 731 -10.76 11.45 -10.68
C ARG A 731 -10.71 12.16 -9.33
N GLY A 732 -11.71 12.98 -9.00
CA GLY A 732 -11.70 13.81 -7.80
C GLY A 732 -10.69 14.95 -7.91
N ASP A 733 -10.39 15.60 -6.79
CA ASP A 733 -9.47 16.75 -6.75
C ASP A 733 -7.99 16.30 -6.72
N ILE A 734 -7.64 15.29 -7.53
CA ILE A 734 -6.24 14.92 -7.68
C ILE A 734 -5.47 16.04 -8.42
N PRO A 735 -4.17 16.17 -8.15
CA PRO A 735 -3.31 17.21 -8.66
C PRO A 735 -3.04 17.02 -10.16
N ILE A 736 -3.00 18.14 -10.88
CA ILE A 736 -2.76 18.17 -12.32
C ILE A 736 -1.41 18.85 -12.55
N ILE A 737 -0.48 18.13 -13.17
CA ILE A 737 0.83 18.64 -13.58
C ILE A 737 0.80 18.92 -15.08
N ALA A 738 0.89 20.19 -15.45
CA ALA A 738 1.10 20.60 -16.84
C ALA A 738 2.59 20.67 -17.14
N PHE A 739 3.02 20.12 -18.27
CA PHE A 739 4.37 20.32 -18.79
C PHE A 739 4.34 20.43 -20.31
N ILE A 740 5.39 21.00 -20.90
CA ILE A 740 5.49 21.14 -22.36
C ILE A 740 5.97 19.80 -22.93
N ASP A 741 5.05 19.05 -23.57
CA ASP A 741 5.34 17.69 -24.07
C ASP A 741 6.18 17.66 -25.36
N TRP A 742 6.82 16.52 -25.61
CA TRP A 742 7.68 16.27 -26.78
C TRP A 742 7.54 14.84 -27.30
N SER A 743 8.14 14.59 -28.47
CA SER A 743 8.11 13.31 -29.18
C SER A 743 9.30 13.22 -30.13
N ASP A 744 9.28 12.29 -31.07
CA ASP A 744 10.39 11.99 -31.97
C ASP A 744 10.70 13.11 -32.99
N THR A 745 9.82 14.11 -33.16
CA THR A 745 10.00 15.26 -34.08
C THR A 745 9.75 16.62 -33.41
N SER A 746 10.14 17.69 -34.09
CA SER A 746 9.92 19.08 -33.68
C SER A 746 8.46 19.56 -33.85
N GLU A 747 7.58 18.74 -34.42
CA GLU A 747 6.13 19.01 -34.54
C GLU A 747 5.39 18.73 -33.23
N THR A 748 5.88 19.32 -32.13
CA THR A 748 5.43 19.09 -30.76
C THR A 748 5.31 20.42 -30.00
N PRO A 749 4.66 20.46 -28.82
CA PRO A 749 4.68 21.64 -27.96
C PRO A 749 6.10 22.12 -27.62
N LEU A 750 7.02 21.21 -27.26
CA LEU A 750 8.41 21.57 -26.96
C LEU A 750 9.16 22.01 -28.21
N GLY A 751 8.90 21.40 -29.36
CA GLY A 751 9.47 21.82 -30.63
C GLY A 751 9.00 23.22 -31.04
N ALA A 752 7.71 23.55 -30.87
CA ALA A 752 7.22 24.91 -31.07
C ALA A 752 7.89 25.91 -30.11
N PHE A 753 8.02 25.54 -28.84
CA PHE A 753 8.66 26.37 -27.83
C PHE A 753 10.14 26.64 -28.16
N SER A 754 10.91 25.59 -28.46
CA SER A 754 12.37 25.68 -28.61
C SER A 754 12.84 26.06 -30.02
N GLN A 755 12.13 25.63 -31.07
CA GLN A 755 12.56 25.79 -32.46
C GLN A 755 11.88 26.97 -33.17
N ASN A 756 10.72 27.44 -32.69
CA ASN A 756 9.95 28.48 -33.38
C ASN A 756 9.86 29.81 -32.62
N LEU A 757 9.93 29.80 -31.28
CA LEU A 757 9.94 31.03 -30.49
C LEU A 757 11.36 31.58 -30.29
N SER A 758 11.52 32.90 -30.37
CA SER A 758 12.75 33.57 -29.92
C SER A 758 12.95 33.40 -28.40
N LYS A 759 14.17 33.58 -27.89
CA LYS A 759 14.46 33.50 -26.44
C LYS A 759 13.55 34.37 -25.58
N GLU A 760 13.28 35.58 -26.06
CA GLU A 760 12.35 36.51 -25.41
C GLU A 760 10.91 35.98 -25.43
N SER A 761 10.47 35.44 -26.57
CA SER A 761 9.15 34.83 -26.70
C SER A 761 9.00 33.55 -25.87
N GLN A 762 10.05 32.74 -25.73
CA GLN A 762 10.08 31.59 -24.82
C GLN A 762 9.89 32.05 -23.38
N SER A 763 10.66 33.04 -22.96
CA SER A 763 10.53 33.65 -21.63
C SER A 763 9.13 34.24 -21.41
N ASN A 764 8.55 34.91 -22.40
CA ASN A 764 7.18 35.44 -22.31
C ASN A 764 6.14 34.32 -22.21
N PHE A 765 6.26 33.26 -23.00
CA PHE A 765 5.40 32.09 -22.92
C PHE A 765 5.41 31.46 -21.53
N LEU A 766 6.59 31.30 -20.91
CA LEU A 766 6.69 30.77 -19.54
C LEU A 766 5.89 31.61 -18.53
N ARG A 767 5.90 32.94 -18.65
CA ARG A 767 5.10 33.83 -17.78
C ARG A 767 3.60 33.66 -18.02
N ILE A 768 3.18 33.57 -19.29
CA ILE A 768 1.78 33.37 -19.66
C ILE A 768 1.27 32.01 -19.17
N ALA A 769 2.04 30.95 -19.42
CA ALA A 769 1.71 29.59 -19.00
C ALA A 769 1.63 29.49 -17.47
N ASP A 770 2.59 30.08 -16.76
CA ASP A 770 2.60 30.08 -15.30
C ASP A 770 1.35 30.73 -14.71
N ALA A 771 1.04 31.96 -15.14
CA ALA A 771 -0.13 32.70 -14.67
C ALA A 771 -1.43 31.96 -15.03
N PHE A 772 -1.51 31.40 -16.23
CA PHE A 772 -2.69 30.65 -16.69
C PHE A 772 -2.93 29.40 -15.84
N PHE A 773 -1.92 28.55 -15.68
CA PHE A 773 -2.05 27.30 -14.93
C PHE A 773 -2.26 27.55 -13.44
N GLN A 774 -1.58 28.54 -12.85
CA GLN A 774 -1.77 28.92 -11.45
C GLN A 774 -3.22 29.36 -11.19
N LYS A 775 -3.81 30.20 -12.06
CA LYS A 775 -5.22 30.63 -11.96
C LYS A 775 -6.21 29.44 -12.00
N LYS A 776 -5.82 28.34 -12.63
CA LYS A 776 -6.64 27.12 -12.77
C LYS A 776 -6.37 26.08 -11.67
N GLY A 777 -5.42 26.32 -10.76
CA GLY A 777 -4.98 25.35 -9.75
C GLY A 777 -4.22 24.16 -10.38
N ILE A 778 -3.56 24.38 -11.51
CA ILE A 778 -2.70 23.42 -12.19
C ILE A 778 -1.25 23.75 -11.87
N ILE A 779 -0.44 22.72 -11.62
CA ILE A 779 0.99 22.85 -11.35
C ILE A 779 1.71 22.85 -12.69
N PHE A 780 2.32 23.98 -13.05
CA PHE A 780 3.16 24.02 -14.24
C PHE A 780 4.59 23.58 -13.89
N ALA A 781 5.03 22.47 -14.48
CA ALA A 781 6.40 21.99 -14.38
C ALA A 781 7.26 22.69 -15.43
N TYR A 782 8.12 23.61 -14.99
CA TYR A 782 8.97 24.38 -15.89
C TYR A 782 9.99 23.48 -16.61
N PRO A 783 10.23 23.66 -17.92
CA PRO A 783 11.27 22.93 -18.63
C PRO A 783 12.64 23.42 -18.15
N MET A 784 13.35 22.61 -17.37
CA MET A 784 14.68 22.95 -16.85
C MET A 784 15.79 22.25 -17.63
N HIS A 785 15.65 20.94 -17.80
CA HIS A 785 16.62 20.12 -18.50
C HIS A 785 15.95 18.87 -19.06
N GLY A 786 16.44 18.41 -20.20
CA GLY A 786 15.95 17.25 -20.92
C GLY A 786 14.78 17.58 -21.86
N GLY A 787 14.04 16.58 -22.33
CA GLY A 787 13.08 16.74 -23.41
C GLY A 787 13.76 16.75 -24.78
N PHE A 788 13.51 15.71 -25.56
CA PHE A 788 14.09 15.55 -26.90
C PHE A 788 13.50 16.58 -27.86
N LEU A 789 14.38 17.35 -28.53
CA LEU A 789 14.00 18.46 -29.40
C LEU A 789 13.44 18.00 -30.77
N GLY A 790 13.59 16.71 -31.08
CA GLY A 790 13.20 16.11 -32.35
C GLY A 790 14.40 15.77 -33.23
N ILE A 791 14.26 14.74 -34.07
CA ILE A 791 15.30 14.33 -35.05
C ILE A 791 15.60 15.41 -36.10
N ASP A 792 14.66 16.34 -36.29
CA ASP A 792 14.65 17.43 -37.25
C ASP A 792 14.95 18.80 -36.60
N ALA A 793 15.36 18.81 -35.32
CA ALA A 793 15.73 20.03 -34.62
C ALA A 793 16.93 20.73 -35.28
N GLN A 794 16.85 22.05 -35.39
CA GLN A 794 17.91 22.90 -35.94
C GLN A 794 18.65 23.68 -34.85
N VAL A 795 17.94 24.06 -33.78
CA VAL A 795 18.50 24.74 -32.61
C VAL A 795 18.75 23.69 -31.53
N LEU A 796 20.03 23.44 -31.24
CA LEU A 796 20.49 22.45 -30.26
C LEU A 796 21.06 23.13 -29.03
N SER A 797 20.92 22.53 -27.85
CA SER A 797 21.55 23.04 -26.62
C SER A 797 23.06 23.00 -26.75
N TYR A 798 23.73 24.11 -26.44
CA TYR A 798 25.19 24.24 -26.54
C TYR A 798 25.72 23.88 -27.94
N GLY A 799 24.92 24.17 -28.98
CA GLY A 799 25.17 23.86 -30.38
C GLY A 799 25.25 22.37 -30.75
N THR A 800 25.08 21.43 -29.80
CA THR A 800 25.45 20.02 -30.00
C THR A 800 24.38 19.03 -29.52
N TYR A 801 23.66 19.32 -28.44
CA TYR A 801 22.81 18.32 -27.78
C TYR A 801 21.34 18.46 -28.19
N PRO A 802 20.66 17.37 -28.58
CA PRO A 802 19.27 17.39 -29.02
C PRO A 802 18.26 17.32 -27.86
N TYR A 803 18.63 17.85 -26.69
CA TYR A 803 17.78 17.92 -25.51
C TYR A 803 17.69 19.36 -25.05
N TYR A 804 16.52 19.79 -24.57
CA TYR A 804 16.36 21.16 -24.07
C TYR A 804 17.15 21.38 -22.77
N ASP A 805 17.74 22.56 -22.60
CA ASP A 805 18.35 22.99 -21.33
C ASP A 805 18.14 24.49 -21.13
N ALA A 806 17.57 24.87 -19.99
CA ALA A 806 17.20 26.24 -19.70
C ALA A 806 18.41 27.19 -19.56
N LEU A 807 19.62 26.66 -19.31
CA LEU A 807 20.86 27.42 -19.24
C LEU A 807 21.64 27.42 -20.57
N ALA A 808 21.18 26.70 -21.60
CA ALA A 808 21.82 26.75 -22.90
C ALA A 808 21.68 28.16 -23.49
N PRO A 809 22.76 28.77 -24.02
CA PRO A 809 22.71 30.12 -24.57
C PRO A 809 21.64 30.30 -25.63
N GLU A 810 21.29 29.25 -26.37
CA GLU A 810 20.26 29.25 -27.42
C GLU A 810 18.84 29.50 -26.89
N PHE A 811 18.57 29.17 -25.62
CA PHE A 811 17.26 29.28 -24.98
C PHE A 811 17.24 30.32 -23.85
N ASP A 812 18.21 30.24 -22.92
CA ASP A 812 18.43 31.19 -21.82
C ASP A 812 17.17 31.55 -21.01
N THR A 813 16.40 30.53 -20.63
CA THR A 813 15.11 30.69 -19.93
C THR A 813 15.22 30.56 -18.42
N TYR A 814 16.36 30.08 -17.90
CA TYR A 814 16.55 29.84 -16.47
C TYR A 814 16.31 31.09 -15.60
N GLY A 815 16.75 32.26 -16.08
CA GLY A 815 16.51 33.53 -15.39
C GLY A 815 15.02 33.82 -15.18
N THR A 816 14.19 33.52 -16.18
CA THR A 816 12.72 33.65 -16.09
C THR A 816 12.13 32.62 -15.13
N ILE A 817 12.58 31.36 -15.17
CA ILE A 817 12.11 30.31 -14.26
C ILE A 817 12.40 30.68 -12.80
N ARG A 818 13.61 31.21 -12.53
CA ARG A 818 13.99 31.69 -11.20
C ARG A 818 13.09 32.83 -10.72
N GLN A 819 12.82 33.83 -11.57
CA GLN A 819 11.92 34.94 -11.24
C GLN A 819 10.51 34.45 -10.86
N LEU A 820 9.94 33.54 -11.66
CA LEU A 820 8.62 32.97 -11.42
C LEU A 820 8.58 32.14 -10.12
N SER A 821 9.64 31.38 -9.85
CA SER A 821 9.76 30.55 -8.64
C SER A 821 9.89 31.41 -7.37
N SER A 822 10.70 32.49 -7.42
CA SER A 822 10.80 33.46 -6.32
C SER A 822 9.46 34.13 -6.01
N ALA A 823 8.70 34.51 -7.04
CA ALA A 823 7.37 35.12 -6.87
C ALA A 823 6.38 34.19 -6.16
N LYS A 824 6.45 32.88 -6.42
CA LYS A 824 5.59 31.87 -5.77
C LYS A 824 5.96 31.57 -4.33
N THR A 825 7.25 31.60 -4.01
CA THR A 825 7.78 31.19 -2.71
C THR A 825 7.92 32.35 -1.72
N GLY A 826 7.80 33.60 -2.19
CA GLY A 826 8.13 34.78 -1.40
C GLY A 826 9.61 34.89 -1.06
N TYR A 827 10.45 34.07 -1.70
CA TYR A 827 11.89 34.02 -1.47
C TYR A 827 12.58 35.03 -2.38
N ASN A 828 12.93 36.17 -1.79
CA ASN A 828 13.92 37.09 -2.33
C ASN A 828 15.25 36.76 -1.64
N GLU A 829 16.26 36.31 -2.39
CA GLU A 829 17.62 36.31 -1.83
C GLU A 829 18.13 37.76 -1.69
N PRO A 830 19.03 38.03 -0.73
CA PRO A 830 19.72 39.32 -0.59
C PRO A 830 20.47 39.77 -1.85
#